data_AF-A0A8J2HDB7-F1
#
_entry.id   AF-A0A8J2HDB7-F1
#
_cell.length_a   1.000
_cell.length_b   1.000
_cell.length_c   1.000
_cell.angle_alpha   90.00
_cell.angle_beta   90.00
_cell.angle_gamma   90.00
#
_symmetry.space_group_name_H-M   'P 1'
#
loop_
_entity.id
_entity.type
_entity.pdbx_description
1 polymer ?
#
loop_
_entity_poly.entity_id
_entity_poly.type
_entity_poly.pdbx_seq_one_letter_code
_entity_poly.pdbx_strand_id
1 'polypeptide(L)'
;MNVRHNHNDAVSLRWMRKNRRKIIIQVVKVEVLTGEHLFRIKTIIMFGKCEHHLKTDSQENSNRCIRWIGYFNTYHNSVHKIKFISASPLGKFQKAGVSSTGQCAEVGNSILIKNGSAVDAAIATQLCEGVASLNSMGLGGGFLMTIWDAENQRAEFLNAKESAPAKATKDMFVGNPQESKKGGKAIAVPGEILGYWEAHRKYGRLPWADLFIPTIQLCKRGVLVTGYLANVLKMKSVDIKSEPTLAEILINPRTNTTWTAGDRLKRPQLAETMKLIARYNASIFYNGTMGEKVVKEIQSLGGIIDMEDLQNYRVQWKKPITSNFGDLTMHTAALPGSGSLLTFMLNVLENLVSMNITEETFWQRILETFKWGYAHRTKLGDDNFVKTDDLTRNLTSKKYAEEIRRKIVDNWTSNDPKFYGTETDSPMDSGTAHVSVLAPDGSAVSVTSSINTMFGSLIRSRSSGIIFNNQMDDFSTPNLPNGYGLPPSPTNFIEPGKRPLSSMVPTIIVDKSGQVQLVVGAAGGSKITTGVALTIVMNLWRGYNIKEAIDSHRLHHQAAVSTNGRECADIGNSMLLKNGTAVDAAIATLLCEGVASLHRLPWADLFTPTIKLCEEGIEMNHYLDERFKNKISYIRAEPTLAEILINPQTNSTWTIGDRLKRPKLSETLKVIAKHNASIFYNGSMGEEIVKEIQGFGGIIDMNDLRNYRVQWKDPITSKLGNLTIHTAGLPGSGLILTFILKVLEKILPMDISKETFWQRIVETFKWAYAHRTELGDDRFVELDSLKRNLTAESYAEEIRLKIKDKWTSNNPKFYGAVTATPTDSGTAHVSVDDKGEVQLVVGAAGGTKITTGVALTIILNLWRGHTIKEAVDARRLHHQLLPMRLEAEPKFDEQILEFLKSLEHNVSFYGGLGSAVAAISKINHPGVTANSDYRRIGSVAGF
;
A
#
# COMPACT_ATOMS: atom_id res chain seq x y z
N MET A 1 -27.87 -55.49 25.66
CA MET A 1 -28.48 -56.66 25.00
C MET A 1 -28.04 -56.68 23.54
N ASN A 2 -27.18 -57.65 23.20
CA ASN A 2 -27.18 -58.51 22.01
C ASN A 2 -27.85 -58.09 20.67
N VAL A 3 -27.04 -58.21 19.58
CA VAL A 3 -27.28 -58.91 18.28
C VAL A 3 -27.42 -58.08 16.97
N ARG A 4 -26.31 -58.17 16.19
CA ARG A 4 -26.07 -58.52 14.75
C ARG A 4 -26.89 -57.97 13.56
N HIS A 5 -26.08 -57.62 12.55
CA HIS A 5 -26.26 -57.43 11.09
C HIS A 5 -27.24 -58.33 10.30
N ASN A 6 -27.83 -57.81 9.21
CA ASN A 6 -27.47 -58.21 7.83
C ASN A 6 -28.11 -57.39 6.67
N HIS A 7 -27.39 -57.38 5.55
CA HIS A 7 -27.58 -56.74 4.24
C HIS A 7 -28.79 -57.22 3.39
N ASN A 8 -29.31 -56.37 2.48
CA ASN A 8 -29.15 -56.49 1.01
C ASN A 8 -30.07 -55.54 0.20
N ASP A 9 -29.49 -54.94 -0.84
CA ASP A 9 -30.11 -54.10 -1.88
C ASP A 9 -30.82 -54.94 -2.96
N ALA A 10 -31.94 -54.44 -3.51
CA ALA A 10 -32.37 -54.66 -4.90
C ALA A 10 -33.51 -53.70 -5.32
N VAL A 11 -33.32 -52.85 -6.34
CA VAL A 11 -34.42 -52.38 -7.22
C VAL A 11 -33.93 -52.12 -8.66
N SER A 12 -34.68 -52.66 -9.62
CA SER A 12 -34.52 -52.59 -11.09
C SER A 12 -35.05 -51.28 -11.72
N LEU A 13 -34.47 -50.84 -12.86
CA LEU A 13 -35.01 -49.75 -13.70
C LEU A 13 -35.54 -50.28 -15.05
N ARG A 14 -36.76 -49.84 -15.43
CA ARG A 14 -37.44 -50.14 -16.70
C ARG A 14 -37.48 -48.86 -17.56
N TRP A 15 -37.15 -48.96 -18.85
CA TRP A 15 -37.16 -47.84 -19.80
C TRP A 15 -38.50 -47.73 -20.55
N MET A 16 -39.08 -46.52 -20.60
CA MET A 16 -40.09 -46.15 -21.61
C MET A 16 -39.64 -44.88 -22.34
N ARG A 17 -39.76 -44.91 -23.67
CA ARG A 17 -39.30 -43.85 -24.59
C ARG A 17 -40.54 -43.25 -25.29
N LYS A 18 -40.87 -41.97 -25.01
CA LYS A 18 -41.48 -41.05 -26.01
C LYS A 18 -41.56 -39.60 -25.51
N ASN A 19 -41.02 -38.71 -26.37
CA ASN A 19 -41.32 -37.30 -26.61
C ASN A 19 -41.24 -36.23 -25.49
N ARG A 20 -40.18 -35.40 -25.66
CA ARG A 20 -40.08 -33.94 -25.54
C ARG A 20 -40.61 -33.24 -24.27
N ARG A 21 -39.61 -32.88 -23.44
CA ARG A 21 -39.42 -31.66 -22.61
C ARG A 21 -40.10 -31.65 -21.21
N LYS A 22 -39.22 -31.85 -20.21
CA LYS A 22 -39.28 -31.61 -18.75
C LYS A 22 -39.92 -32.69 -17.86
N ILE A 23 -39.08 -33.29 -17.01
CA ILE A 23 -39.44 -33.91 -15.72
C ILE A 23 -38.46 -33.38 -14.67
N ILE A 24 -38.99 -32.91 -13.54
CA ILE A 24 -38.28 -32.50 -12.31
C ILE A 24 -38.26 -33.71 -11.37
N ILE A 25 -37.10 -34.08 -10.80
CA ILE A 25 -37.04 -34.92 -9.57
C ILE A 25 -35.90 -34.43 -8.67
N GLN A 26 -36.25 -34.16 -7.41
CA GLN A 26 -35.38 -33.91 -6.26
C GLN A 26 -35.50 -35.12 -5.32
N VAL A 27 -34.40 -35.55 -4.66
CA VAL A 27 -34.29 -35.85 -3.21
C VAL A 27 -32.99 -36.63 -2.90
N VAL A 28 -32.48 -36.32 -1.69
CA VAL A 28 -31.16 -36.49 -1.07
C VAL A 28 -31.15 -37.70 -0.10
N LYS A 29 -29.97 -38.33 0.12
CA LYS A 29 -29.58 -38.83 1.46
C LYS A 29 -28.05 -38.85 1.60
N VAL A 30 -27.52 -38.18 2.63
CA VAL A 30 -26.14 -38.33 3.14
C VAL A 30 -26.27 -38.86 4.56
N GLU A 31 -25.70 -40.04 4.85
CA GLU A 31 -25.56 -40.54 6.22
C GLU A 31 -24.19 -40.12 6.78
N VAL A 32 -24.23 -39.54 7.98
CA VAL A 32 -23.04 -39.24 8.79
C VAL A 32 -22.80 -40.43 9.71
N LEU A 33 -21.62 -41.04 9.63
CA LEU A 33 -21.12 -41.96 10.64
C LEU A 33 -19.91 -41.36 11.35
N THR A 34 -19.99 -41.33 12.67
CA THR A 34 -18.96 -40.89 13.62
C THR A 34 -17.79 -41.86 13.68
N GLY A 35 -16.55 -41.36 13.63
CA GLY A 35 -15.33 -42.10 13.96
C GLY A 35 -14.28 -42.13 12.85
N GLU A 36 -13.09 -41.58 13.17
CA GLU A 36 -11.77 -41.64 12.51
C GLU A 36 -11.61 -42.18 11.06
N HIS A 37 -11.05 -41.29 10.22
CA HIS A 37 -10.36 -41.51 8.93
C HIS A 37 -11.14 -42.03 7.70
N LEU A 38 -11.00 -41.26 6.59
CA LEU A 38 -11.38 -41.49 5.18
C LEU A 38 -12.85 -41.21 4.75
N PHE A 39 -13.07 -40.06 4.11
CA PHE A 39 -14.24 -39.83 3.24
C PHE A 39 -13.96 -40.35 1.82
N ARG A 40 -14.75 -41.32 1.34
CA ARG A 40 -14.73 -41.79 -0.05
C ARG A 40 -16.02 -41.35 -0.75
N ILE A 41 -15.97 -40.28 -1.54
CA ILE A 41 -17.09 -39.86 -2.40
C ILE A 41 -17.16 -40.81 -3.60
N LYS A 42 -18.18 -41.69 -3.66
CA LYS A 42 -18.55 -42.40 -4.89
C LYS A 42 -19.63 -41.58 -5.62
N THR A 43 -19.19 -40.93 -6.70
CA THR A 43 -19.99 -40.50 -7.86
C THR A 43 -20.96 -39.33 -7.65
N ILE A 44 -20.62 -38.19 -8.26
CA ILE A 44 -21.53 -37.06 -8.54
C ILE A 44 -22.15 -37.28 -9.94
N ILE A 45 -23.47 -37.22 -10.02
CA ILE A 45 -24.22 -37.20 -11.29
C ILE A 45 -24.15 -35.78 -11.87
N MET A 46 -23.60 -35.63 -13.09
CA MET A 46 -23.66 -34.39 -13.87
C MET A 46 -24.82 -34.40 -14.87
N PHE A 47 -25.52 -33.28 -14.99
CA PHE A 47 -26.41 -32.94 -16.10
C PHE A 47 -25.63 -32.13 -17.15
N GLY A 48 -25.71 -32.50 -18.44
CA GLY A 48 -25.25 -31.65 -19.55
C GLY A 48 -25.06 -32.40 -20.88
N LYS A 49 -25.72 -31.94 -21.94
CA LYS A 49 -25.78 -32.53 -23.30
C LYS A 49 -24.51 -32.29 -24.14
N CYS A 50 -24.06 -33.32 -24.86
CA CYS A 50 -23.30 -33.18 -26.12
C CYS A 50 -24.23 -33.55 -27.29
N GLU A 51 -24.51 -32.62 -28.19
CA GLU A 51 -25.13 -32.91 -29.50
C GLU A 51 -24.40 -32.09 -30.59
N HIS A 52 -23.62 -32.75 -31.47
CA HIS A 52 -24.05 -32.88 -32.86
C HIS A 52 -23.26 -33.92 -33.67
N HIS A 53 -23.96 -34.41 -34.69
CA HIS A 53 -23.65 -35.48 -35.62
C HIS A 53 -22.35 -35.28 -36.42
N LEU A 54 -21.58 -36.36 -36.61
CA LEU A 54 -21.25 -36.94 -37.92
C LEU A 54 -20.45 -38.25 -37.73
N LYS A 55 -20.77 -39.23 -38.56
CA LYS A 55 -20.23 -40.59 -38.58
C LYS A 55 -18.75 -40.58 -38.95
N THR A 56 -17.89 -41.26 -38.19
CA THR A 56 -16.80 -42.14 -38.66
C THR A 56 -16.00 -42.66 -37.47
N ASP A 57 -15.68 -43.95 -37.53
CA ASP A 57 -14.81 -44.69 -36.61
C ASP A 57 -13.40 -44.08 -36.57
N SER A 58 -12.96 -43.64 -35.40
CA SER A 58 -11.55 -43.73 -35.04
C SER A 58 -11.39 -43.70 -33.51
N GLN A 59 -10.46 -44.53 -33.04
CA GLN A 59 -9.97 -44.64 -31.66
C GLN A 59 -9.40 -43.32 -31.11
N GLU A 60 -9.35 -42.27 -31.94
CA GLU A 60 -8.87 -40.92 -31.64
C GLU A 60 -9.90 -40.06 -30.87
N ASN A 61 -11.20 -40.34 -31.01
CA ASN A 61 -12.26 -39.58 -30.35
C ASN A 61 -12.52 -40.02 -28.88
N SER A 62 -12.31 -41.29 -28.55
CA SER A 62 -12.35 -41.76 -27.15
C SER A 62 -11.18 -41.21 -26.33
N ASN A 63 -10.01 -40.99 -26.95
CA ASN A 63 -8.88 -40.32 -26.31
C ASN A 63 -9.11 -38.80 -26.08
N ARG A 64 -10.02 -38.15 -26.82
CA ARG A 64 -10.42 -36.75 -26.56
C ARG A 64 -11.38 -36.61 -25.37
N CYS A 65 -12.32 -37.55 -25.19
CA CYS A 65 -13.17 -37.58 -23.99
C CYS A 65 -12.40 -38.00 -22.72
N ILE A 66 -11.46 -38.95 -22.84
CA ILE A 66 -10.58 -39.35 -21.72
C ILE A 66 -9.56 -38.24 -21.38
N ARG A 67 -9.09 -37.46 -22.37
CA ARG A 67 -8.32 -36.21 -22.10
C ARG A 67 -9.14 -35.17 -21.33
N TRP A 68 -10.45 -35.10 -21.53
CA TRP A 68 -11.34 -34.19 -20.77
C TRP A 68 -11.56 -34.64 -19.33
N ILE A 69 -11.67 -35.95 -19.08
CA ILE A 69 -11.74 -36.53 -17.72
C ILE A 69 -10.39 -36.39 -16.99
N GLY A 70 -9.27 -36.53 -17.71
CA GLY A 70 -7.93 -36.17 -17.21
C GLY A 70 -7.81 -34.69 -16.86
N TYR A 71 -8.38 -33.79 -17.67
CA TYR A 71 -8.41 -32.35 -17.39
C TYR A 71 -9.27 -32.01 -16.16
N PHE A 72 -10.40 -32.67 -15.94
CA PHE A 72 -11.31 -32.37 -14.82
C PHE A 72 -10.85 -32.93 -13.46
N ASN A 73 -10.22 -34.10 -13.41
CA ASN A 73 -9.61 -34.62 -12.18
C ASN A 73 -8.32 -33.87 -11.79
N THR A 74 -7.66 -33.23 -12.75
CA THR A 74 -6.56 -32.30 -12.44
C THR A 74 -7.11 -30.95 -11.93
N TYR A 75 -8.26 -30.49 -12.44
CA TYR A 75 -8.84 -29.20 -12.05
C TYR A 75 -9.42 -29.16 -10.64
N HIS A 76 -9.90 -30.29 -10.09
CA HIS A 76 -10.54 -30.31 -8.77
C HIS A 76 -9.61 -30.66 -7.59
N ASN A 77 -8.40 -31.16 -7.85
CA ASN A 77 -7.35 -31.30 -6.84
C ASN A 77 -6.24 -30.24 -6.94
N SER A 78 -6.38 -29.28 -7.86
CA SER A 78 -5.54 -28.08 -7.89
C SER A 78 -6.39 -26.82 -7.94
N VAL A 79 -6.95 -26.42 -6.80
CA VAL A 79 -7.06 -24.98 -6.50
C VAL A 79 -5.64 -24.49 -6.22
N HIS A 80 -4.76 -24.53 -7.23
CA HIS A 80 -3.60 -23.68 -7.23
C HIS A 80 -4.16 -22.27 -7.37
N LYS A 81 -4.24 -21.56 -6.23
CA LYS A 81 -4.38 -20.11 -6.20
C LYS A 81 -3.56 -19.55 -7.36
N ILE A 82 -4.21 -18.83 -8.28
CA ILE A 82 -3.51 -18.22 -9.42
C ILE A 82 -2.41 -17.34 -8.83
N LYS A 83 -1.16 -17.79 -8.94
CA LYS A 83 0.00 -17.05 -8.47
C LYS A 83 0.03 -15.76 -9.30
N PHE A 84 0.06 -14.60 -8.66
CA PHE A 84 0.18 -13.34 -9.37
C PHE A 84 1.52 -13.32 -10.10
N ILE A 85 1.49 -13.01 -11.40
CA ILE A 85 2.69 -12.91 -12.24
C ILE A 85 2.66 -11.54 -12.89
N SER A 86 3.66 -10.71 -12.59
CA SER A 86 3.78 -9.36 -13.14
C SER A 86 4.27 -9.39 -14.58
N ALA A 87 4.13 -8.25 -15.27
CA ALA A 87 4.68 -8.04 -16.61
C ALA A 87 6.23 -7.97 -16.65
N SER A 88 6.92 -8.02 -15.50
CA SER A 88 8.38 -8.02 -15.48
C SER A 88 8.94 -9.30 -16.11
N PRO A 89 9.99 -9.19 -16.96
CA PRO A 89 10.54 -10.36 -17.66
C PRO A 89 11.31 -11.28 -16.70
N LEU A 90 11.14 -12.60 -16.87
CA LEU A 90 12.04 -13.60 -16.28
C LEU A 90 13.18 -13.88 -17.27
N GLY A 91 14.39 -13.39 -16.96
CA GLY A 91 15.59 -13.80 -17.68
C GLY A 91 15.96 -15.25 -17.34
N LYS A 92 16.26 -16.06 -18.37
CA LYS A 92 16.79 -17.43 -18.22
C LYS A 92 18.14 -17.49 -18.90
N PHE A 93 19.19 -17.69 -18.12
CA PHE A 93 20.58 -17.70 -18.59
C PHE A 93 21.31 -18.93 -18.05
N GLN A 94 22.32 -19.41 -18.78
CA GLN A 94 23.03 -20.65 -18.42
C GLN A 94 24.29 -20.43 -17.57
N LYS A 95 25.00 -19.29 -17.77
CA LYS A 95 26.34 -19.08 -17.19
C LYS A 95 26.41 -17.95 -16.17
N ALA A 96 25.70 -16.86 -16.40
CA ALA A 96 25.74 -15.68 -15.55
C ALA A 96 24.42 -14.94 -15.58
N GLY A 97 24.19 -14.09 -14.58
CA GLY A 97 23.00 -13.27 -14.47
C GLY A 97 23.27 -11.98 -13.71
N VAL A 98 22.66 -10.89 -14.19
CA VAL A 98 22.63 -9.59 -13.50
C VAL A 98 21.17 -9.18 -13.36
N SER A 99 20.78 -8.78 -12.16
CA SER A 99 19.48 -8.21 -11.87
C SER A 99 19.65 -6.88 -11.14
N SER A 100 18.84 -5.89 -11.48
CA SER A 100 18.83 -4.60 -10.81
C SER A 100 17.41 -4.09 -10.64
N THR A 101 17.20 -3.22 -9.65
CA THR A 101 15.89 -2.59 -9.41
C THR A 101 15.51 -1.54 -10.46
N GLY A 102 16.45 -1.12 -11.31
CA GLY A 102 16.24 -0.20 -12.43
C GLY A 102 16.52 -0.86 -13.79
N GLN A 103 17.13 -0.11 -14.71
CA GLN A 103 17.28 -0.48 -16.13
C GLN A 103 18.74 -0.75 -16.54
N CYS A 104 19.59 -1.14 -15.59
CA CYS A 104 21.05 -1.18 -15.76
C CYS A 104 21.68 -2.58 -15.75
N ALA A 105 20.86 -3.64 -15.71
CA ALA A 105 21.36 -5.02 -15.73
C ALA A 105 22.25 -5.31 -16.95
N GLU A 106 21.91 -4.75 -18.13
CA GLU A 106 22.70 -4.91 -19.35
C GLU A 106 24.10 -4.31 -19.26
N VAL A 107 24.29 -3.23 -18.49
CA VAL A 107 25.61 -2.62 -18.28
C VAL A 107 26.52 -3.60 -17.54
N GLY A 108 26.04 -4.19 -16.45
CA GLY A 108 26.79 -5.22 -15.71
C GLY A 108 27.07 -6.46 -16.55
N ASN A 109 26.08 -6.91 -17.32
CA ASN A 109 26.27 -8.04 -18.23
C ASN A 109 27.35 -7.76 -19.29
N SER A 110 27.42 -6.54 -19.82
CA SER A 110 28.46 -6.15 -20.78
C SER A 110 29.88 -6.22 -20.19
N ILE A 111 30.01 -6.04 -18.87
CA ILE A 111 31.27 -6.18 -18.13
C ILE A 111 31.63 -7.66 -17.94
N LEU A 112 30.67 -8.52 -17.61
CA LEU A 112 30.90 -9.97 -17.53
C LEU A 112 31.32 -10.55 -18.90
N ILE A 113 30.72 -10.07 -20.00
CA ILE A 113 31.10 -10.47 -21.37
C ILE A 113 32.57 -10.13 -21.67
N LYS A 114 33.09 -9.04 -21.11
CA LYS A 114 34.50 -8.64 -21.21
C LYS A 114 35.42 -9.40 -20.25
N ASN A 115 34.96 -10.48 -19.63
CA ASN A 115 35.67 -11.25 -18.62
C ASN A 115 35.94 -10.47 -17.32
N GLY A 116 35.09 -9.49 -17.00
CA GLY A 116 35.09 -8.84 -15.69
C GLY A 116 34.60 -9.78 -14.59
N SER A 117 35.01 -9.50 -13.36
CA SER A 117 34.54 -10.19 -12.16
C SER A 117 33.09 -9.86 -11.82
N ALA A 118 32.49 -10.62 -10.90
CA ALA A 118 31.20 -10.28 -10.31
C ALA A 118 31.20 -8.87 -9.68
N VAL A 119 32.34 -8.45 -9.10
CA VAL A 119 32.52 -7.13 -8.48
C VAL A 119 32.61 -6.03 -9.54
N ASP A 120 33.35 -6.24 -10.63
CA ASP A 120 33.40 -5.30 -11.76
C ASP A 120 32.00 -5.03 -12.32
N ALA A 121 31.24 -6.10 -12.55
CA ALA A 121 29.87 -6.02 -13.06
C ALA A 121 28.93 -5.32 -12.07
N ALA A 122 29.03 -5.62 -10.78
CA ALA A 122 28.25 -4.96 -9.74
C ALA A 122 28.54 -3.46 -9.68
N ILE A 123 29.82 -3.04 -9.72
CA ILE A 123 30.22 -1.63 -9.72
C ILE A 123 29.67 -0.91 -10.96
N ALA A 124 29.83 -1.48 -12.16
CA ALA A 124 29.33 -0.86 -13.39
C ALA A 124 27.80 -0.73 -13.39
N THR A 125 27.08 -1.73 -12.88
CA THR A 125 25.62 -1.64 -12.71
C THR A 125 25.23 -0.57 -11.69
N GLN A 126 25.91 -0.50 -10.54
CA GLN A 126 25.65 0.53 -9.51
C GLN A 126 25.91 1.94 -10.06
N LEU A 127 26.99 2.16 -10.80
CA LEU A 127 27.26 3.44 -11.48
C LEU A 127 26.11 3.83 -12.41
N CYS A 128 25.60 2.89 -13.21
CA CYS A 128 24.46 3.12 -14.09
C CYS A 128 23.16 3.40 -13.31
N GLU A 129 22.88 2.63 -12.25
CA GLU A 129 21.70 2.82 -11.39
C GLU A 129 21.74 4.18 -10.69
N GLY A 130 22.92 4.69 -10.30
CA GLY A 130 23.07 6.06 -9.77
C GLY A 130 22.67 7.16 -10.75
N VAL A 131 22.57 6.85 -12.05
CA VAL A 131 22.06 7.74 -13.09
C VAL A 131 20.58 7.46 -13.38
N ALA A 132 20.19 6.19 -13.52
CA ALA A 132 18.84 5.77 -13.91
C ALA A 132 17.83 5.86 -12.75
N SER A 133 18.27 5.57 -11.54
CA SER A 133 17.54 5.57 -10.29
C SER A 133 18.07 6.69 -9.36
N LEU A 134 18.35 7.86 -9.95
CA LEU A 134 18.95 9.03 -9.27
C LEU A 134 18.16 9.55 -8.06
N ASN A 135 16.90 9.15 -7.94
CA ASN A 135 16.03 9.48 -6.82
C ASN A 135 16.27 8.56 -5.61
N SER A 136 17.11 7.52 -5.72
CA SER A 136 17.22 6.47 -4.70
C SER A 136 18.65 6.10 -4.34
N MET A 137 19.62 6.24 -5.25
CA MET A 137 21.04 5.96 -4.99
C MET A 137 21.96 6.81 -5.88
N GLY A 138 23.27 6.75 -5.65
CA GLY A 138 24.30 7.37 -6.49
C GLY A 138 25.47 7.91 -5.67
N LEU A 139 26.49 8.43 -6.36
CA LEU A 139 27.83 8.72 -5.80
C LEU A 139 27.87 9.58 -4.53
N GLY A 140 26.78 10.30 -4.21
CA GLY A 140 26.64 11.07 -2.99
C GLY A 140 26.09 10.28 -1.80
N GLY A 141 25.90 8.96 -1.90
CA GLY A 141 25.39 8.08 -0.85
C GLY A 141 26.38 7.02 -0.38
N GLY A 142 25.87 5.85 0.01
CA GLY A 142 26.66 4.73 0.50
C GLY A 142 25.94 3.39 0.33
N PHE A 143 26.69 2.29 0.42
CA PHE A 143 26.18 0.95 0.15
C PHE A 143 26.66 -0.10 1.16
N LEU A 144 25.94 -1.22 1.20
CA LEU A 144 26.35 -2.47 1.84
C LEU A 144 26.46 -3.56 0.77
N MET A 145 27.56 -4.33 0.78
CA MET A 145 27.86 -5.34 -0.23
C MET A 145 28.29 -6.66 0.41
N THR A 146 27.63 -7.74 0.05
CA THR A 146 28.01 -9.12 0.39
C THR A 146 28.59 -9.78 -0.85
N ILE A 147 29.77 -10.38 -0.72
CA ILE A 147 30.55 -10.97 -1.81
C ILE A 147 30.76 -12.45 -1.50
N TRP A 148 30.48 -13.32 -2.47
CA TRP A 148 30.87 -14.73 -2.47
C TRP A 148 32.01 -14.93 -3.46
N ASP A 149 33.16 -15.33 -2.93
CA ASP A 149 34.35 -15.71 -3.68
C ASP A 149 34.33 -17.24 -3.86
N ALA A 150 33.95 -17.69 -5.06
CA ALA A 150 33.77 -19.10 -5.36
C ALA A 150 35.11 -19.85 -5.47
N GLU A 151 36.20 -19.16 -5.82
CA GLU A 151 37.53 -19.76 -5.90
C GLU A 151 38.03 -20.13 -4.51
N ASN A 152 37.89 -19.22 -3.55
CA ASN A 152 38.34 -19.43 -2.17
C ASN A 152 37.24 -19.93 -1.22
N GLN A 153 36.04 -20.18 -1.73
CA GLN A 153 34.89 -20.71 -0.98
C GLN A 153 34.59 -19.90 0.30
N ARG A 154 34.60 -18.57 0.18
CA ARG A 154 34.45 -17.66 1.33
C ARG A 154 33.57 -16.46 1.01
N ALA A 155 32.85 -16.00 2.03
CA ALA A 155 32.03 -14.81 1.97
C ALA A 155 32.68 -13.63 2.72
N GLU A 156 32.59 -12.44 2.15
CA GLU A 156 33.02 -11.19 2.78
C GLU A 156 31.92 -10.13 2.72
N PHE A 157 31.96 -9.18 3.65
CA PHE A 157 31.04 -8.05 3.70
C PHE A 157 31.80 -6.73 3.68
N LEU A 158 31.44 -5.85 2.75
CA LEU A 158 31.97 -4.49 2.64
C LEU A 158 30.89 -3.49 3.05
N ASN A 159 31.18 -2.74 4.11
CA ASN A 159 30.36 -1.63 4.58
C ASN A 159 30.97 -0.30 4.11
N ALA A 160 30.34 0.29 3.10
CA ALA A 160 30.61 1.62 2.58
C ALA A 160 29.44 2.58 2.87
N LYS A 161 28.76 2.39 4.01
CA LYS A 161 27.74 3.31 4.50
C LYS A 161 28.37 4.65 4.91
N GLU A 162 27.63 5.72 4.72
CA GLU A 162 28.02 7.07 5.10
C GLU A 162 28.22 7.19 6.61
N SER A 163 29.13 8.05 7.03
CA SER A 163 29.39 8.35 8.44
C SER A 163 29.02 9.79 8.78
N ALA A 164 28.58 10.01 10.01
CA ALA A 164 28.37 11.34 10.57
C ALA A 164 29.68 12.15 10.51
N PRO A 165 29.64 13.42 10.08
CA PRO A 165 30.82 14.30 10.09
C PRO A 165 31.38 14.49 11.50
N ALA A 166 32.66 14.84 11.63
CA ALA A 166 33.33 15.05 12.92
C ALA A 166 32.65 16.15 13.77
N LYS A 167 32.05 17.14 13.10
CA LYS A 167 31.31 18.25 13.73
C LYS A 167 29.86 17.91 14.07
N ALA A 168 29.39 16.69 13.79
CA ALA A 168 28.03 16.30 14.12
C ALA A 168 27.84 16.21 15.64
N THR A 169 26.70 16.64 16.14
CA THR A 169 26.38 16.54 17.57
C THR A 169 25.08 15.78 17.75
N LYS A 170 24.97 15.10 18.89
CA LYS A 170 23.82 14.29 19.28
C LYS A 170 22.48 15.03 19.15
N ASP A 171 22.48 16.32 19.51
CA ASP A 171 21.27 17.14 19.62
C ASP A 171 21.08 18.09 18.43
N MET A 172 21.88 17.99 17.35
CA MET A 172 21.90 18.99 16.26
C MET A 172 20.57 19.18 15.50
N PHE A 173 19.64 18.23 15.63
CA PHE A 173 18.30 18.31 15.02
C PHE A 173 17.17 18.46 16.05
N VAL A 174 17.49 18.58 17.33
CA VAL A 174 16.49 18.88 18.36
C VAL A 174 15.89 20.25 18.08
N GLY A 175 14.55 20.34 18.08
CA GLY A 175 13.81 21.57 17.76
C GLY A 175 13.63 21.84 16.26
N ASN A 176 14.49 21.30 15.37
CA ASN A 176 14.29 21.38 13.92
C ASN A 176 14.62 20.07 13.17
N PRO A 177 13.77 19.03 13.28
CA PRO A 177 13.99 17.74 12.62
C PRO A 177 13.98 17.79 11.08
N GLN A 178 13.57 18.89 10.44
CA GLN A 178 13.60 18.99 8.98
C GLN A 178 15.03 19.12 8.45
N GLU A 179 15.97 19.63 9.25
CA GLU A 179 17.38 19.76 8.87
C GLU A 179 18.10 18.43 8.73
N SER A 180 17.55 17.32 9.27
CA SER A 180 18.06 15.97 9.00
C SER A 180 17.66 15.47 7.61
N LYS A 181 16.58 16.02 7.04
CA LYS A 181 15.97 15.57 5.77
C LYS A 181 16.38 16.41 4.58
N LYS A 182 16.60 17.70 4.78
CA LYS A 182 16.86 18.67 3.71
C LYS A 182 18.00 19.60 4.08
N GLY A 183 18.77 20.04 3.09
CA GLY A 183 19.83 21.03 3.29
C GLY A 183 21.20 20.41 3.59
N GLY A 184 22.22 21.26 3.77
CA GLY A 184 23.60 20.80 3.91
C GLY A 184 23.87 19.97 5.18
N LYS A 185 23.16 20.23 6.28
CA LYS A 185 23.32 19.49 7.55
C LYS A 185 22.82 18.05 7.49
N ALA A 186 21.92 17.74 6.55
CA ALA A 186 21.39 16.41 6.32
C ALA A 186 22.44 15.44 5.73
N ILE A 187 23.50 16.00 5.14
CA ILE A 187 24.49 15.25 4.36
C ILE A 187 25.49 14.58 5.30
N ALA A 188 25.57 13.25 5.24
CA ALA A 188 26.66 12.47 5.83
C ALA A 188 27.77 12.24 4.81
N VAL A 189 28.96 11.84 5.27
CA VAL A 189 30.15 11.66 4.40
C VAL A 189 29.91 10.55 3.35
N PRO A 190 29.89 10.87 2.05
CA PRO A 190 29.59 9.87 1.01
C PRO A 190 30.61 8.74 0.93
N GLY A 191 30.14 7.50 0.84
CA GLY A 191 30.96 6.29 0.86
C GLY A 191 31.08 5.55 -0.47
N GLU A 192 30.18 5.77 -1.43
CA GLU A 192 30.10 4.96 -2.66
C GLU A 192 31.42 4.90 -3.45
N ILE A 193 32.06 6.05 -3.69
CA ILE A 193 33.25 6.13 -4.55
C ILE A 193 34.42 5.33 -3.93
N LEU A 194 34.68 5.48 -2.63
CA LEU A 194 35.75 4.73 -1.95
C LEU A 194 35.40 3.25 -1.86
N GLY A 195 34.13 2.92 -1.60
CA GLY A 195 33.64 1.55 -1.58
C GLY A 195 33.86 0.82 -2.90
N TYR A 196 33.51 1.44 -4.02
CA TYR A 196 33.74 0.85 -5.35
C TYR A 196 35.23 0.64 -5.61
N TRP A 197 36.07 1.61 -5.25
CA TRP A 197 37.51 1.51 -5.44
C TRP A 197 38.15 0.40 -4.61
N GLU A 198 37.80 0.29 -3.33
CA GLU A 198 38.35 -0.75 -2.45
C GLU A 198 37.85 -2.16 -2.84
N ALA A 199 36.60 -2.30 -3.27
CA ALA A 199 36.09 -3.56 -3.82
C ALA A 199 36.81 -3.94 -5.12
N HIS A 200 36.99 -2.98 -6.05
CA HIS A 200 37.69 -3.17 -7.31
C HIS A 200 39.16 -3.55 -7.12
N ARG A 201 39.87 -2.90 -6.18
CA ARG A 201 41.26 -3.23 -5.87
C ARG A 201 41.44 -4.67 -5.41
N LYS A 202 40.44 -5.23 -4.72
CA LYS A 202 40.51 -6.57 -4.14
C LYS A 202 40.01 -7.67 -5.08
N TYR A 203 38.97 -7.39 -5.87
CA TYR A 203 38.26 -8.40 -6.66
C TYR A 203 38.13 -8.07 -8.15
N GLY A 204 38.48 -6.84 -8.55
CA GLY A 204 38.39 -6.38 -9.92
C GLY A 204 39.37 -7.08 -10.86
N ARG A 205 38.94 -7.32 -12.08
CA ARG A 205 39.72 -7.92 -13.17
C ARG A 205 39.92 -6.95 -14.33
N LEU A 206 38.97 -6.05 -14.57
CA LEU A 206 39.09 -5.05 -15.63
C LEU A 206 39.82 -3.79 -15.17
N PRO A 207 40.40 -3.00 -16.09
CA PRO A 207 40.86 -1.66 -15.77
C PRO A 207 39.74 -0.82 -15.16
N TRP A 208 40.03 -0.10 -14.08
CA TRP A 208 39.07 0.73 -13.33
C TRP A 208 38.23 1.65 -14.25
N ALA A 209 38.87 2.29 -15.22
CA ALA A 209 38.22 3.21 -16.15
C ALA A 209 37.13 2.54 -17.00
N ASP A 210 37.29 1.25 -17.33
CA ASP A 210 36.37 0.53 -18.21
C ASP A 210 34.98 0.36 -17.58
N LEU A 211 34.90 0.36 -16.24
CA LEU A 211 33.64 0.27 -15.50
C LEU A 211 32.78 1.54 -15.65
N PHE A 212 33.40 2.69 -15.95
CA PHE A 212 32.73 3.98 -16.04
C PHE A 212 32.28 4.31 -17.47
N ILE A 213 32.95 3.77 -18.49
CA ILE A 213 32.71 4.12 -19.90
C ILE A 213 31.21 3.99 -20.29
N PRO A 214 30.51 2.87 -19.99
CA PRO A 214 29.11 2.72 -20.37
C PRO A 214 28.22 3.81 -19.74
N THR A 215 28.44 4.11 -18.46
CA THR A 215 27.66 5.09 -17.70
C THR A 215 27.97 6.53 -18.12
N ILE A 216 29.23 6.85 -18.44
CA ILE A 216 29.61 8.17 -19.00
C ILE A 216 28.86 8.43 -20.31
N GLN A 217 28.79 7.44 -21.20
CA GLN A 217 28.02 7.54 -22.44
C GLN A 217 26.52 7.71 -22.14
N LEU A 218 26.01 6.97 -21.15
CA LEU A 218 24.61 7.06 -20.72
C LEU A 218 24.23 8.45 -20.20
N CYS A 219 25.08 9.07 -19.37
CA CYS A 219 24.90 10.44 -18.89
C CYS A 219 24.80 11.47 -20.03
N LYS A 220 25.55 11.26 -21.12
CA LYS A 220 25.57 12.15 -22.30
C LYS A 220 24.35 11.96 -23.21
N ARG A 221 24.00 10.71 -23.52
CA ARG A 221 22.86 10.39 -24.41
C ARG A 221 21.50 10.54 -23.70
N GLY A 222 21.48 10.36 -22.38
CA GLY A 222 20.32 10.44 -21.50
C GLY A 222 19.73 9.07 -21.16
N VAL A 223 19.35 8.92 -19.89
CA VAL A 223 18.63 7.74 -19.36
C VAL A 223 17.14 7.85 -19.68
N LEU A 224 16.50 6.71 -19.92
CA LEU A 224 15.05 6.66 -20.09
C LEU A 224 14.37 6.93 -18.73
N VAL A 225 13.42 7.85 -18.72
CA VAL A 225 12.57 8.10 -17.55
C VAL A 225 11.50 7.01 -17.51
N THR A 226 11.60 6.13 -16.51
CA THR A 226 10.63 5.05 -16.30
C THR A 226 9.32 5.58 -15.74
N GLY A 227 8.24 4.80 -15.81
CA GLY A 227 6.96 5.17 -15.18
C GLY A 227 7.08 5.42 -13.67
N TYR A 228 7.95 4.67 -12.98
CA TYR A 228 8.24 4.89 -11.56
C TYR A 228 8.94 6.23 -11.33
N LEU A 229 10.03 6.52 -12.06
CA LEU A 229 10.77 7.78 -11.92
C LEU A 229 9.89 8.97 -12.28
N ALA A 230 9.09 8.91 -13.34
CA ALA A 230 8.14 9.96 -13.71
C ALA A 230 7.14 10.26 -12.58
N ASN A 231 6.63 9.23 -11.91
CA ASN A 231 5.74 9.41 -10.77
C ASN A 231 6.45 10.05 -9.58
N VAL A 232 7.68 9.64 -9.27
CA VAL A 232 8.49 10.26 -8.22
C VAL A 232 8.77 11.73 -8.53
N LEU A 233 9.16 12.04 -9.77
CA LEU A 233 9.40 13.42 -10.21
C LEU A 233 8.13 14.26 -10.09
N LYS A 234 6.97 13.74 -10.50
CA LYS A 234 5.67 14.41 -10.35
C LYS A 234 5.32 14.65 -8.87
N MET A 235 5.46 13.63 -8.03
CA MET A 235 5.21 13.74 -6.58
C MET A 235 6.12 14.78 -5.92
N LYS A 236 7.37 14.86 -6.36
CA LYS A 236 8.38 15.78 -5.82
C LYS A 236 8.49 17.09 -6.60
N SER A 237 7.56 17.42 -7.48
CA SER A 237 7.71 18.56 -8.39
C SER A 237 7.88 19.89 -7.67
N VAL A 238 7.22 20.08 -6.52
CA VAL A 238 7.34 21.30 -5.71
C VAL A 238 8.74 21.41 -5.11
N ASP A 239 9.20 20.36 -4.44
CA ASP A 239 10.57 20.27 -3.87
C ASP A 239 11.63 20.50 -4.97
N ILE A 240 11.49 19.81 -6.11
CA ILE A 240 12.39 19.93 -7.27
C ILE A 240 12.43 21.35 -7.84
N LYS A 241 11.27 22.00 -8.00
CA LYS A 241 11.21 23.38 -8.52
C LYS A 241 11.78 24.40 -7.54
N SER A 242 11.66 24.13 -6.24
CA SER A 242 12.17 25.02 -5.20
C SER A 242 13.69 24.99 -5.05
N GLU A 243 14.35 23.92 -5.51
CA GLU A 243 15.80 23.81 -5.43
C GLU A 243 16.45 23.98 -6.83
N PRO A 244 17.17 25.10 -7.07
CA PRO A 244 17.68 25.44 -8.40
C PRO A 244 18.61 24.40 -9.03
N THR A 245 19.43 23.70 -8.25
CA THR A 245 20.39 22.73 -8.80
C THR A 245 19.70 21.46 -9.32
N LEU A 246 18.63 21.01 -8.67
CA LEU A 246 17.78 19.91 -9.11
C LEU A 246 16.88 20.34 -10.27
N ALA A 247 16.27 21.53 -10.19
CA ALA A 247 15.41 22.06 -11.24
C ALA A 247 16.12 22.07 -12.60
N GLU A 248 17.41 22.46 -12.62
CA GLU A 248 18.25 22.51 -13.82
C GLU A 248 18.30 21.19 -14.61
N ILE A 249 18.23 20.05 -13.93
CA ILE A 249 18.29 18.73 -14.60
C ILE A 249 16.93 18.04 -14.63
N LEU A 250 16.02 18.31 -13.69
CA LEU A 250 14.77 17.56 -13.53
C LEU A 250 13.53 18.26 -14.10
N ILE A 251 13.64 19.54 -14.47
CA ILE A 251 12.60 20.27 -15.18
C ILE A 251 12.92 20.27 -16.67
N ASN A 252 11.94 19.83 -17.46
CA ASN A 252 12.01 19.92 -18.91
C ASN A 252 11.90 21.40 -19.30
N PRO A 253 12.93 22.00 -19.91
CA PRO A 253 12.94 23.43 -20.23
C PRO A 253 11.89 23.79 -21.31
N ARG A 254 11.42 22.82 -22.09
CA ARG A 254 10.40 23.05 -23.13
C ARG A 254 8.99 23.17 -22.56
N THR A 255 8.70 22.40 -21.52
CA THR A 255 7.35 22.33 -20.94
C THR A 255 7.24 23.03 -19.58
N ASN A 256 8.38 23.36 -18.95
CA ASN A 256 8.46 23.87 -17.58
C ASN A 256 7.78 22.96 -16.53
N THR A 257 7.76 21.65 -16.82
CA THR A 257 7.27 20.59 -15.94
C THR A 257 8.37 19.57 -15.71
N THR A 258 8.19 18.67 -14.75
CA THR A 258 9.11 17.54 -14.59
C THR A 258 9.05 16.60 -15.79
N TRP A 259 10.13 15.83 -16.01
CA TRP A 259 10.18 14.81 -17.06
C TRP A 259 9.11 13.73 -16.88
N THR A 260 8.59 13.22 -17.98
CA THR A 260 7.52 12.22 -18.04
C THR A 260 8.05 10.87 -18.54
N ALA A 261 7.26 9.81 -18.37
CA ALA A 261 7.67 8.47 -18.78
C ALA A 261 7.93 8.43 -20.30
N GLY A 262 9.06 7.86 -20.70
CA GLY A 262 9.49 7.83 -22.11
C GLY A 262 10.49 8.94 -22.48
N ASP A 263 10.58 10.02 -21.68
CA ASP A 263 11.57 11.07 -21.89
C ASP A 263 13.01 10.58 -21.65
N ARG A 264 13.98 11.35 -22.13
CA ARG A 264 15.41 11.11 -21.86
C ARG A 264 16.01 12.22 -20.98
N LEU A 265 16.45 11.83 -19.79
CA LEU A 265 17.10 12.70 -18.81
C LEU A 265 18.63 12.64 -18.97
N LYS A 266 19.29 13.78 -19.23
CA LYS A 266 20.75 13.88 -19.38
C LYS A 266 21.41 14.39 -18.10
N ARG A 267 22.66 13.97 -17.86
CA ARG A 267 23.49 14.42 -16.71
C ARG A 267 24.93 14.73 -17.16
N PRO A 268 25.15 15.77 -17.99
CA PRO A 268 26.45 16.06 -18.59
C PRO A 268 27.54 16.36 -17.55
N GLN A 269 27.22 17.13 -16.51
CA GLN A 269 28.19 17.43 -15.44
C GLN A 269 28.65 16.16 -14.71
N LEU A 270 27.72 15.25 -14.41
CA LEU A 270 28.07 13.97 -13.80
C LEU A 270 28.95 13.12 -14.73
N ALA A 271 28.77 13.22 -16.05
CA ALA A 271 29.64 12.53 -17.02
C ALA A 271 31.09 13.01 -16.91
N GLU A 272 31.33 14.31 -16.76
CA GLU A 272 32.68 14.87 -16.58
C GLU A 272 33.28 14.45 -15.23
N THR A 273 32.48 14.47 -14.17
CA THR A 273 32.88 13.93 -12.84
C THR A 273 33.28 12.46 -12.93
N MET A 274 32.49 11.63 -13.60
CA MET A 274 32.79 10.21 -13.78
C MET A 274 34.07 9.99 -14.61
N LYS A 275 34.37 10.83 -15.61
CA LYS A 275 35.67 10.75 -16.33
C LYS A 275 36.84 11.05 -15.41
N LEU A 276 36.71 12.05 -14.54
CA LEU A 276 37.75 12.41 -13.58
C LEU A 276 37.98 11.28 -12.58
N ILE A 277 36.92 10.66 -12.04
CA ILE A 277 37.03 9.48 -11.16
C ILE A 277 37.61 8.27 -11.91
N ALA A 278 37.25 8.05 -13.17
CA ALA A 278 37.81 6.98 -13.99
C ALA A 278 39.32 7.17 -14.22
N ARG A 279 39.78 8.42 -14.40
CA ARG A 279 41.19 8.75 -14.65
C ARG A 279 42.05 8.77 -13.39
N TYR A 280 41.52 9.30 -12.30
CA TYR A 280 42.27 9.61 -11.08
C TYR A 280 41.83 8.77 -9.87
N ASN A 281 41.05 7.71 -10.09
CA ASN A 281 40.48 6.82 -9.07
C ASN A 281 39.71 7.57 -7.96
N ALA A 282 39.46 6.93 -6.82
CA ALA A 282 38.76 7.56 -5.69
C ALA A 282 39.51 8.77 -5.09
N SER A 283 40.85 8.84 -5.23
CA SER A 283 41.68 9.86 -4.61
C SER A 283 41.30 11.29 -4.99
N ILE A 284 40.77 11.52 -6.20
CA ILE A 284 40.35 12.85 -6.63
C ILE A 284 39.21 13.43 -5.79
N PHE A 285 38.35 12.56 -5.23
CA PHE A 285 37.24 12.96 -4.38
C PHE A 285 37.65 13.08 -2.91
N TYR A 286 38.43 12.14 -2.37
CA TYR A 286 38.75 12.12 -0.94
C TYR A 286 40.01 12.92 -0.56
N ASN A 287 41.00 13.02 -1.46
CA ASN A 287 42.30 13.67 -1.22
C ASN A 287 42.64 14.73 -2.28
N GLY A 288 41.66 15.15 -3.09
CA GLY A 288 41.92 15.96 -4.28
C GLY A 288 40.95 17.11 -4.47
N THR A 289 41.21 17.87 -5.54
CA THR A 289 40.51 19.11 -5.88
C THR A 289 38.99 18.96 -6.08
N MET A 290 38.48 17.77 -6.39
CA MET A 290 37.03 17.55 -6.49
C MET A 290 36.39 17.56 -5.11
N GLY A 291 37.03 16.89 -4.13
CA GLY A 291 36.64 16.94 -2.72
C GLY A 291 36.59 18.37 -2.20
N GLU A 292 37.64 19.15 -2.45
CA GLU A 292 37.71 20.56 -2.00
C GLU A 292 36.56 21.41 -2.52
N LYS A 293 36.17 21.22 -3.79
CA LYS A 293 35.04 21.94 -4.39
C LYS A 293 33.71 21.49 -3.79
N VAL A 294 33.52 20.18 -3.63
CA VAL A 294 32.31 19.60 -3.05
C VAL A 294 32.14 20.03 -1.60
N VAL A 295 33.20 20.00 -0.79
CA VAL A 295 33.18 20.43 0.61
C VAL A 295 32.83 21.92 0.72
N LYS A 296 33.49 22.78 -0.06
CA LYS A 296 33.16 24.22 -0.08
C LYS A 296 31.70 24.47 -0.44
N GLU A 297 31.17 23.72 -1.40
CA GLU A 297 29.77 23.79 -1.82
C GLU A 297 28.82 23.34 -0.70
N ILE A 298 29.08 22.20 -0.04
CA ILE A 298 28.30 21.71 1.10
C ILE A 298 28.29 22.73 2.25
N GLN A 299 29.45 23.32 2.57
CA GLN A 299 29.58 24.32 3.62
C GLN A 299 28.81 25.61 3.29
N SER A 300 28.81 26.03 2.02
CA SER A 300 28.01 27.19 1.58
C SER A 300 26.50 26.98 1.74
N LEU A 301 26.06 25.72 1.84
CA LEU A 301 24.67 25.31 2.05
C LEU A 301 24.38 24.97 3.54
N GLY A 302 25.26 25.39 4.45
CA GLY A 302 25.14 25.18 5.89
C GLY A 302 25.51 23.77 6.36
N GLY A 303 26.12 22.95 5.50
CA GLY A 303 26.61 21.64 5.87
C GLY A 303 27.89 21.69 6.69
N ILE A 304 28.14 20.62 7.44
CA ILE A 304 29.20 20.55 8.45
C ILE A 304 30.37 19.64 8.07
N ILE A 305 30.34 19.05 6.87
CA ILE A 305 31.45 18.26 6.32
C ILE A 305 32.63 19.18 6.02
N ASP A 306 33.84 18.75 6.38
CA ASP A 306 35.08 19.35 5.91
C ASP A 306 35.99 18.37 5.14
N MET A 307 37.17 18.85 4.73
CA MET A 307 38.11 18.00 3.99
C MET A 307 38.72 16.90 4.87
N GLU A 308 38.82 17.11 6.17
CA GLU A 308 39.34 16.11 7.09
C GLU A 308 38.35 14.94 7.22
N ASP A 309 37.04 15.23 7.23
CA ASP A 309 36.00 14.18 7.13
C ASP A 309 36.17 13.29 5.89
N LEU A 310 36.43 13.88 4.71
CA LEU A 310 36.68 13.11 3.49
C LEU A 310 37.99 12.31 3.59
N GLN A 311 39.07 12.95 4.04
CA GLN A 311 40.39 12.32 4.15
C GLN A 311 40.43 11.18 5.20
N ASN A 312 39.59 11.25 6.22
CA ASN A 312 39.51 10.26 7.31
C ASN A 312 38.46 9.17 7.06
N TYR A 313 37.56 9.34 6.08
CA TYR A 313 36.59 8.30 5.74
C TYR A 313 37.29 7.01 5.31
N ARG A 314 36.87 5.87 5.88
CA ARG A 314 37.38 4.53 5.56
C ARG A 314 36.21 3.58 5.38
N VAL A 315 36.27 2.69 4.39
CA VAL A 315 35.31 1.57 4.30
C VAL A 315 35.66 0.49 5.32
N GLN A 316 34.69 -0.35 5.66
CA GLN A 316 34.90 -1.42 6.65
C GLN A 316 34.69 -2.79 6.01
N TRP A 317 35.74 -3.61 6.01
CA TRP A 317 35.66 -5.04 5.67
C TRP A 317 35.30 -5.83 6.93
N LYS A 318 34.23 -6.61 6.88
CA LYS A 318 33.74 -7.43 8.00
C LYS A 318 33.38 -8.83 7.51
N LYS A 319 33.23 -9.76 8.45
CA LYS A 319 32.60 -11.06 8.15
C LYS A 319 31.09 -10.86 8.03
N PRO A 320 30.43 -11.47 7.03
CA PRO A 320 28.97 -11.43 6.95
C PRO A 320 28.35 -12.24 8.08
N ILE A 321 27.12 -11.88 8.45
CA ILE A 321 26.30 -12.75 9.31
C ILE A 321 26.01 -14.03 8.53
N THR A 322 26.33 -15.16 9.14
CA THR A 322 26.21 -16.48 8.51
C THR A 322 25.28 -17.38 9.31
N SER A 323 24.36 -18.06 8.63
CA SER A 323 23.43 -19.02 9.26
C SER A 323 23.11 -20.18 8.33
N ASN A 324 22.87 -21.36 8.90
CA ASN A 324 22.56 -22.58 8.16
C ASN A 324 21.05 -22.89 8.22
N PHE A 325 20.52 -23.34 7.09
CA PHE A 325 19.13 -23.77 6.92
C PHE A 325 19.13 -25.10 6.14
N GLY A 326 19.11 -26.21 6.87
CA GLY A 326 19.38 -27.53 6.30
C GLY A 326 20.75 -27.59 5.62
N ASP A 327 20.74 -27.84 4.32
CA ASP A 327 21.94 -27.98 3.49
C ASP A 327 22.40 -26.66 2.82
N LEU A 328 21.74 -25.55 3.18
CA LEU A 328 22.04 -24.23 2.66
C LEU A 328 22.73 -23.37 3.74
N THR A 329 23.68 -22.57 3.30
CA THR A 329 24.35 -21.56 4.12
C THR A 329 24.04 -20.18 3.56
N MET A 330 23.45 -19.33 4.40
CA MET A 330 23.14 -17.94 4.08
C MET A 330 24.24 -17.02 4.60
N HIS A 331 24.71 -16.10 3.76
CA HIS A 331 25.60 -15.00 4.11
C HIS A 331 24.87 -13.66 3.86
N THR A 332 24.77 -12.82 4.88
CA THR A 332 24.04 -11.55 4.81
C THR A 332 24.77 -10.43 5.58
N ALA A 333 24.22 -9.22 5.51
CA ALA A 333 24.86 -8.02 6.01
C ALA A 333 25.21 -8.06 7.51
N ALA A 334 26.42 -7.61 7.85
CA ALA A 334 26.78 -7.28 9.23
C ALA A 334 26.26 -5.89 9.61
N LEU A 335 26.33 -5.55 10.91
CA LEU A 335 26.00 -4.22 11.39
C LEU A 335 26.83 -3.14 10.68
N PRO A 336 26.24 -1.97 10.37
CA PRO A 336 24.91 -1.49 10.78
C PRO A 336 23.74 -2.00 9.90
N GLY A 337 23.97 -2.95 8.98
CA GLY A 337 22.89 -3.63 8.24
C GLY A 337 22.06 -4.58 9.12
N SER A 338 20.86 -4.93 8.65
CA SER A 338 19.88 -5.71 9.43
C SER A 338 20.00 -7.24 9.24
N GLY A 339 21.16 -7.77 8.88
CA GLY A 339 21.30 -9.19 8.53
C GLY A 339 21.13 -10.15 9.71
N SER A 340 21.46 -9.72 10.93
CA SER A 340 21.13 -10.44 12.17
C SER A 340 19.61 -10.56 12.36
N LEU A 341 18.87 -9.53 11.98
CA LEU A 341 17.41 -9.52 12.02
C LEU A 341 16.77 -10.42 10.96
N LEU A 342 17.29 -10.39 9.73
CA LEU A 342 16.88 -11.34 8.69
C LEU A 342 17.12 -12.79 9.15
N THR A 343 18.29 -13.06 9.72
CA THR A 343 18.66 -14.37 10.24
C THR A 343 17.70 -14.83 11.34
N PHE A 344 17.39 -13.94 12.29
CA PHE A 344 16.41 -14.19 13.33
C PHE A 344 15.05 -14.59 12.74
N MET A 345 14.51 -13.78 11.82
CA MET A 345 13.21 -14.03 11.20
C MET A 345 13.17 -15.39 10.50
N LEU A 346 14.21 -15.73 9.73
CA LEU A 346 14.28 -17.01 9.04
C LEU A 346 14.44 -18.17 10.03
N ASN A 347 15.23 -18.04 11.09
CA ASN A 347 15.35 -19.07 12.13
C ASN A 347 14.05 -19.32 12.90
N VAL A 348 13.21 -18.28 13.08
CA VAL A 348 11.88 -18.41 13.69
C VAL A 348 10.92 -19.07 12.70
N LEU A 349 10.93 -18.66 11.43
CA LEU A 349 10.02 -19.19 10.42
C LEU A 349 10.37 -20.62 9.98
N GLU A 350 11.61 -21.05 10.15
CA GLU A 350 12.04 -22.42 9.91
C GLU A 350 11.13 -23.39 10.68
N ASN A 351 10.52 -24.33 9.96
CA ASN A 351 9.50 -25.28 10.42
C ASN A 351 8.12 -24.68 10.78
N LEU A 352 7.95 -23.36 10.82
CA LEU A 352 6.64 -22.72 11.01
C LEU A 352 5.87 -22.50 9.70
N VAL A 353 6.53 -22.50 8.55
CA VAL A 353 5.92 -22.17 7.24
C VAL A 353 5.96 -23.32 6.24
N SER A 354 5.72 -24.54 6.71
CA SER A 354 5.68 -25.73 5.85
C SER A 354 4.59 -25.64 4.77
N MET A 355 4.67 -26.49 3.75
CA MET A 355 3.68 -26.51 2.67
C MET A 355 2.26 -26.95 3.11
N ASN A 356 2.12 -27.56 4.29
CA ASN A 356 0.88 -28.20 4.74
C ASN A 356 -0.01 -27.32 5.62
N ILE A 357 0.35 -26.05 5.84
CA ILE A 357 -0.44 -25.12 6.66
C ILE A 357 -1.41 -24.29 5.80
N THR A 358 -2.49 -23.80 6.42
CA THR A 358 -3.41 -22.88 5.74
C THR A 358 -2.71 -21.55 5.48
N GLU A 359 -3.24 -20.80 4.52
CA GLU A 359 -2.68 -19.52 4.11
C GLU A 359 -2.88 -18.43 5.17
N GLU A 360 -3.97 -18.51 5.93
CA GLU A 360 -4.22 -17.65 7.10
C GLU A 360 -3.14 -17.87 8.17
N THR A 361 -2.89 -19.14 8.52
CA THR A 361 -1.83 -19.50 9.48
C THR A 361 -0.45 -19.10 8.99
N PHE A 362 -0.16 -19.26 7.69
CA PHE A 362 1.08 -18.80 7.09
C PHE A 362 1.28 -17.28 7.30
N TRP A 363 0.29 -16.47 6.92
CA TRP A 363 0.40 -15.02 7.03
C TRP A 363 0.43 -14.54 8.49
N GLN A 364 -0.32 -15.20 9.38
CA GLN A 364 -0.27 -14.91 10.82
C GLN A 364 1.14 -15.14 11.37
N ARG A 365 1.74 -16.31 11.10
CA ARG A 365 3.10 -16.64 11.57
C ARG A 365 4.16 -15.70 10.99
N ILE A 366 4.01 -15.29 9.72
CA ILE A 366 4.87 -14.28 9.07
C ILE A 366 4.77 -12.94 9.81
N LEU A 367 3.56 -12.44 10.04
CA LEU A 367 3.34 -11.14 10.69
C LEU A 367 3.84 -11.13 12.14
N GLU A 368 3.53 -12.17 12.92
CA GLU A 368 4.00 -12.29 14.30
C GLU A 368 5.52 -12.36 14.38
N THR A 369 6.17 -13.09 13.46
CA THR A 369 7.64 -13.11 13.37
C THR A 369 8.21 -11.73 13.05
N PHE A 370 7.58 -10.97 12.15
CA PHE A 370 8.03 -9.62 11.82
C PHE A 370 7.91 -8.66 13.01
N LYS A 371 6.85 -8.77 13.83
CA LYS A 371 6.70 -7.99 15.07
C LYS A 371 7.83 -8.31 16.05
N TRP A 372 8.08 -9.58 16.34
CA TRP A 372 9.20 -9.98 17.20
C TRP A 372 10.55 -9.49 16.66
N GLY A 373 10.77 -9.58 15.35
CA GLY A 373 12.01 -9.10 14.75
C GLY A 373 12.18 -7.59 14.91
N TYR A 374 11.20 -6.78 14.48
CA TYR A 374 11.34 -5.33 14.50
C TYR A 374 11.42 -4.75 15.92
N ALA A 375 10.86 -5.43 16.92
CA ALA A 375 11.04 -5.06 18.32
C ALA A 375 12.52 -5.09 18.77
N HIS A 376 13.35 -5.96 18.18
CA HIS A 376 14.79 -6.00 18.44
C HIS A 376 15.60 -5.04 17.57
N ARG A 377 15.07 -4.64 16.41
CA ARG A 377 15.75 -3.69 15.51
C ARG A 377 16.12 -2.40 16.23
N THR A 378 15.23 -1.93 17.09
CA THR A 378 15.38 -0.67 17.84
C THR A 378 16.52 -0.72 18.87
N LYS A 379 17.11 -1.89 19.11
CA LYS A 379 18.24 -2.12 20.03
C LYS A 379 19.58 -2.31 19.29
N LEU A 380 19.58 -2.26 17.95
CA LEU A 380 20.77 -2.36 17.11
C LEU A 380 21.35 -0.97 16.82
N GLY A 381 22.60 -0.91 16.39
CA GLY A 381 23.32 0.31 16.04
C GLY A 381 24.67 0.00 15.40
N ASP A 382 25.50 1.03 15.20
CA ASP A 382 26.90 0.86 14.79
C ASP A 382 27.69 0.16 15.89
N ASP A 383 28.24 -1.01 15.58
CA ASP A 383 28.96 -1.85 16.53
C ASP A 383 30.36 -1.35 16.88
N ASN A 384 30.84 -0.29 16.23
CA ASN A 384 32.02 0.44 16.68
C ASN A 384 31.72 1.39 17.87
N PHE A 385 30.43 1.71 18.08
CA PHE A 385 29.98 2.68 19.09
C PHE A 385 29.07 2.03 20.15
N VAL A 386 28.36 0.96 19.80
CA VAL A 386 27.40 0.29 20.67
C VAL A 386 27.74 -1.19 20.81
N LYS A 387 27.80 -1.68 22.06
CA LYS A 387 27.99 -3.10 22.37
C LYS A 387 26.73 -3.89 21.98
N THR A 388 26.79 -4.60 20.86
CA THR A 388 25.68 -5.35 20.28
C THR A 388 25.97 -6.84 20.11
N ASP A 389 27.12 -7.33 20.60
CA ASP A 389 27.58 -8.71 20.42
C ASP A 389 26.59 -9.73 20.99
N ASP A 390 26.14 -9.54 22.24
CA ASP A 390 25.19 -10.45 22.88
C ASP A 390 23.85 -10.50 22.15
N LEU A 391 23.32 -9.33 21.76
CA LEU A 391 22.08 -9.24 21.01
C LEU A 391 22.22 -9.91 19.64
N THR A 392 23.33 -9.65 18.93
CA THR A 392 23.61 -10.26 17.62
C THR A 392 23.76 -11.78 17.73
N ARG A 393 24.46 -12.28 18.76
CA ARG A 393 24.55 -13.72 19.04
C ARG A 393 23.19 -14.34 19.33
N ASN A 394 22.35 -13.68 20.13
CA ASN A 394 21.00 -14.16 20.42
C ASN A 394 20.13 -14.20 19.16
N LEU A 395 20.06 -13.10 18.40
CA LEU A 395 19.28 -12.99 17.17
C LEU A 395 19.69 -14.00 16.10
N THR A 396 20.97 -14.37 16.05
CA THR A 396 21.47 -15.36 15.10
C THR A 396 21.39 -16.80 15.60
N SER A 397 21.02 -17.03 16.87
CA SER A 397 20.95 -18.37 17.46
C SER A 397 19.63 -19.10 17.15
N LYS A 398 19.72 -20.41 16.86
CA LYS A 398 18.54 -21.27 16.72
C LYS A 398 17.77 -21.43 18.04
N LYS A 399 18.48 -21.42 19.18
CA LYS A 399 17.88 -21.53 20.51
C LYS A 399 16.92 -20.38 20.80
N TYR A 400 17.36 -19.14 20.57
CA TYR A 400 16.51 -17.98 20.79
C TYR A 400 15.31 -17.96 19.84
N ALA A 401 15.52 -18.35 18.58
CA ALA A 401 14.42 -18.47 17.63
C ALA A 401 13.35 -19.48 18.09
N GLU A 402 13.75 -20.62 18.63
CA GLU A 402 12.84 -21.63 19.21
C GLU A 402 12.03 -21.06 20.40
N GLU A 403 12.64 -20.26 21.27
CA GLU A 403 11.94 -19.59 22.36
C GLU A 403 10.86 -18.63 21.85
N ILE A 404 11.11 -17.93 20.74
CA ILE A 404 10.14 -17.02 20.12
C ILE A 404 9.05 -17.80 19.37
N ARG A 405 9.38 -18.89 18.67
CA ARG A 405 8.37 -19.74 18.00
C ARG A 405 7.27 -20.20 18.96
N ARG A 406 7.63 -20.54 20.20
CA ARG A 406 6.67 -20.97 21.23
C ARG A 406 5.73 -19.86 21.70
N LYS A 407 6.05 -18.60 21.43
CA LYS A 407 5.22 -17.43 21.75
C LYS A 407 4.29 -17.03 20.61
N ILE A 408 4.47 -17.58 19.41
CA ILE A 408 3.62 -17.29 18.25
C ILE A 408 2.36 -18.16 18.32
N VAL A 409 1.20 -17.52 18.24
CA VAL A 409 -0.12 -18.18 18.30
C VAL A 409 -0.88 -17.93 17.00
N ASP A 410 -1.42 -19.00 16.41
CA ASP A 410 -2.00 -18.98 15.06
C ASP A 410 -3.30 -18.17 14.92
N ASN A 411 -3.95 -17.81 16.02
CA ASN A 411 -5.24 -17.11 16.03
C ASN A 411 -5.26 -15.89 16.97
N TRP A 412 -4.10 -15.39 17.40
CA TRP A 412 -4.01 -14.27 18.33
C TRP A 412 -2.80 -13.38 18.07
N THR A 413 -2.94 -12.08 18.35
CA THR A 413 -1.87 -11.06 18.28
C THR A 413 -2.00 -10.09 19.45
N SER A 414 -0.87 -9.63 19.99
CA SER A 414 -0.83 -8.45 20.87
C SER A 414 -0.88 -7.15 20.05
N ASN A 415 -1.59 -6.14 20.57
CA ASN A 415 -1.58 -4.77 20.06
C ASN A 415 -0.62 -3.86 20.85
N ASP A 416 0.00 -4.36 21.93
CA ASP A 416 0.97 -3.61 22.73
C ASP A 416 2.39 -3.89 22.21
N PRO A 417 3.13 -2.89 21.68
CA PRO A 417 4.52 -3.04 21.24
C PRO A 417 5.46 -3.57 22.33
N LYS A 418 5.16 -3.30 23.62
CA LYS A 418 5.97 -3.77 24.75
C LYS A 418 5.91 -5.28 24.93
N PHE A 419 4.80 -5.92 24.54
CA PHE A 419 4.69 -7.38 24.54
C PHE A 419 5.80 -8.04 23.71
N TYR A 420 6.14 -7.46 22.56
CA TYR A 420 7.21 -7.93 21.69
C TYR A 420 8.60 -7.46 22.13
N GLY A 421 8.68 -6.60 23.17
CA GLY A 421 9.92 -6.03 23.70
C GLY A 421 10.34 -4.70 23.06
N THR A 422 9.40 -3.98 22.42
CA THR A 422 9.65 -2.65 21.83
C THR A 422 9.49 -1.56 22.91
N GLU A 423 10.58 -0.87 23.23
CA GLU A 423 10.60 0.23 24.21
C GLU A 423 10.95 1.59 23.58
N THR A 424 11.50 1.56 22.37
CA THR A 424 12.00 2.72 21.63
C THR A 424 11.63 2.60 20.15
N ASP A 425 11.70 3.69 19.40
CA ASP A 425 11.46 3.69 17.96
C ASP A 425 12.71 3.94 17.10
N SER A 426 12.62 3.58 15.83
CA SER A 426 13.61 3.89 14.80
C SER A 426 13.02 4.79 13.70
N PRO A 427 13.81 5.72 13.14
CA PRO A 427 13.37 6.54 12.02
C PRO A 427 12.91 5.72 10.82
N MET A 428 11.96 6.27 10.06
CA MET A 428 11.48 5.68 8.82
C MET A 428 12.32 6.19 7.65
N ASP A 429 13.02 5.27 7.01
CA ASP A 429 13.82 5.46 5.80
C ASP A 429 12.99 5.15 4.54
N SER A 430 13.31 5.82 3.43
CA SER A 430 12.74 5.52 2.11
C SER A 430 13.82 5.81 1.06
N GLY A 431 13.79 5.19 -0.12
CA GLY A 431 14.80 5.43 -1.18
C GLY A 431 16.02 4.50 -1.09
N THR A 432 16.10 3.55 -2.02
CA THR A 432 17.14 2.51 -2.07
C THR A 432 17.11 1.86 -3.45
N ALA A 433 18.23 1.32 -3.92
CA ALA A 433 18.29 0.42 -5.07
C ALA A 433 19.11 -0.83 -4.73
N HIS A 434 18.82 -1.94 -5.41
CA HIS A 434 19.51 -3.21 -5.19
C HIS A 434 20.00 -3.79 -6.51
N VAL A 435 21.18 -4.43 -6.47
CA VAL A 435 21.78 -5.17 -7.58
C VAL A 435 22.24 -6.54 -7.09
N SER A 436 21.94 -7.56 -7.89
CA SER A 436 22.39 -8.93 -7.70
C SER A 436 23.17 -9.38 -8.94
N VAL A 437 24.34 -9.98 -8.73
CA VAL A 437 25.22 -10.49 -9.79
C VAL A 437 25.65 -11.91 -9.46
N LEU A 438 25.55 -12.80 -10.45
CA LEU A 438 26.18 -14.12 -10.47
C LEU A 438 27.08 -14.20 -11.71
N ALA A 439 28.39 -14.39 -11.51
CA ALA A 439 29.38 -14.48 -12.58
C ALA A 439 29.59 -15.92 -13.07
N PRO A 440 30.18 -16.13 -14.26
CA PRO A 440 30.42 -17.46 -14.82
C PRO A 440 31.30 -18.40 -13.99
N ASP A 441 32.16 -17.86 -13.14
CA ASP A 441 33.05 -18.63 -12.26
C ASP A 441 32.36 -19.06 -10.95
N GLY A 442 31.07 -18.76 -10.78
CA GLY A 442 30.30 -19.06 -9.57
C GLY A 442 30.39 -17.97 -8.49
N SER A 443 31.24 -16.96 -8.65
CA SER A 443 31.31 -15.83 -7.72
C SER A 443 30.05 -14.98 -7.82
N ALA A 444 29.62 -14.40 -6.70
CA ALA A 444 28.39 -13.62 -6.64
C ALA A 444 28.53 -12.36 -5.80
N VAL A 445 27.75 -11.33 -6.14
CA VAL A 445 27.67 -10.07 -5.40
C VAL A 445 26.22 -9.71 -5.19
N SER A 446 25.86 -9.44 -3.93
CA SER A 446 24.60 -8.81 -3.54
C SER A 446 24.94 -7.43 -2.97
N VAL A 447 24.41 -6.36 -3.55
CA VAL A 447 24.72 -4.99 -3.13
C VAL A 447 23.48 -4.12 -3.09
N THR A 448 23.32 -3.38 -1.99
CA THR A 448 22.21 -2.45 -1.79
C THR A 448 22.80 -1.06 -1.52
N SER A 449 22.38 -0.07 -2.31
CA SER A 449 22.85 1.33 -2.20
C SER A 449 21.69 2.30 -1.99
N SER A 450 21.98 3.42 -1.34
CA SER A 450 20.99 4.44 -0.99
C SER A 450 21.63 5.83 -0.84
N ILE A 451 20.86 6.88 -1.17
CA ILE A 451 21.08 8.28 -0.73
C ILE A 451 20.09 8.68 0.38
N ASN A 452 19.53 7.69 1.07
CA ASN A 452 18.31 7.74 1.86
C ASN A 452 17.10 8.19 1.03
N THR A 453 16.37 9.22 1.46
CA THR A 453 15.05 9.60 0.93
C THR A 453 15.08 10.03 -0.53
N MET A 454 13.90 10.20 -1.14
CA MET A 454 13.83 10.53 -2.56
C MET A 454 14.58 11.83 -2.89
N PHE A 455 15.67 11.70 -3.66
CA PHE A 455 16.64 12.76 -3.98
C PHE A 455 17.50 13.26 -2.78
N GLY A 456 17.62 12.45 -1.74
CA GLY A 456 18.47 12.68 -0.58
C GLY A 456 18.17 14.01 0.11
N SER A 457 19.19 14.85 0.30
CA SER A 457 19.07 16.16 0.96
C SER A 457 18.36 17.23 0.13
N LEU A 458 17.84 16.84 -1.05
CA LEU A 458 17.33 17.71 -2.10
C LEU A 458 18.40 18.66 -2.67
N ILE A 459 19.69 18.35 -2.51
CA ILE A 459 20.78 19.16 -3.05
C ILE A 459 21.52 18.36 -4.12
N ARG A 460 21.75 19.00 -5.27
CA ARG A 460 22.74 18.55 -6.25
C ARG A 460 23.93 19.50 -6.27
N SER A 461 25.13 18.96 -6.18
CA SER A 461 26.34 19.73 -6.46
C SER A 461 26.35 20.22 -7.91
N ARG A 462 26.47 21.54 -8.11
CA ARG A 462 26.72 22.16 -9.41
C ARG A 462 28.08 21.76 -9.95
N SER A 463 29.09 21.70 -9.08
CA SER A 463 30.47 21.45 -9.48
C SER A 463 30.72 20.00 -9.91
N SER A 464 30.01 19.03 -9.35
CA SER A 464 30.19 17.59 -9.64
C SER A 464 28.99 16.91 -10.28
N GLY A 465 27.79 17.50 -10.21
CA GLY A 465 26.56 16.85 -10.65
C GLY A 465 26.05 15.75 -9.72
N ILE A 466 26.70 15.52 -8.58
CA ILE A 466 26.32 14.53 -7.57
C ILE A 466 25.10 15.03 -6.79
N ILE A 467 24.11 14.15 -6.57
CA ILE A 467 23.00 14.40 -5.65
C ILE A 467 23.43 13.86 -4.28
N PHE A 468 23.32 14.67 -3.24
CA PHE A 468 23.79 14.31 -1.91
C PHE A 468 22.74 13.54 -1.10
N ASN A 469 23.21 12.61 -0.27
CA ASN A 469 22.37 11.90 0.68
C ASN A 469 21.76 12.82 1.74
N ASN A 470 20.66 12.37 2.36
CA ASN A 470 20.21 12.86 3.67
C ASN A 470 20.38 11.78 4.75
N GLN A 471 21.52 11.11 4.75
CA GLN A 471 21.72 9.92 5.56
C GLN A 471 21.76 10.21 7.07
N MET A 472 21.98 11.47 7.46
CA MET A 472 21.85 11.90 8.86
C MET A 472 20.43 11.72 9.41
N ASP A 473 19.40 11.63 8.55
CA ASP A 473 18.01 11.35 8.92
C ASP A 473 17.77 9.94 9.49
N ASP A 474 18.67 8.99 9.20
CA ASP A 474 18.53 7.62 9.71
C ASP A 474 18.99 7.50 11.17
N PHE A 475 19.62 8.53 11.73
CA PHE A 475 19.89 8.59 13.16
C PHE A 475 18.64 8.97 13.96
N SER A 476 18.54 8.42 15.17
CA SER A 476 17.57 8.85 16.15
C SER A 476 17.94 10.23 16.70
N THR A 477 16.95 11.10 16.87
CA THR A 477 17.11 12.43 17.47
C THR A 477 16.55 12.40 18.90
N PRO A 478 17.31 12.80 19.94
CA PRO A 478 16.82 12.81 21.31
C PRO A 478 15.53 13.62 21.48
N ASN A 479 14.70 13.20 22.45
CA ASN A 479 13.44 13.87 22.80
C ASN A 479 12.41 13.99 21.65
N LEU A 480 12.59 13.24 20.57
CA LEU A 480 11.67 13.19 19.44
C LEU A 480 10.98 11.81 19.41
N PRO A 481 9.94 11.58 20.23
CA PRO A 481 9.22 10.31 20.22
C PRO A 481 8.44 10.15 18.91
N ASN A 482 8.13 8.90 18.57
CA ASN A 482 7.26 8.62 17.42
C ASN A 482 5.78 8.85 17.75
N GLY A 483 4.88 8.63 16.78
CA GLY A 483 3.41 8.78 16.97
C GLY A 483 2.79 7.92 18.08
N TYR A 484 3.53 7.00 18.69
CA TYR A 484 3.10 6.19 19.85
C TYR A 484 3.67 6.67 21.19
N GLY A 485 4.41 7.79 21.19
CA GLY A 485 5.13 8.24 22.37
C GLY A 485 6.34 7.35 22.71
N LEU A 486 6.75 6.44 21.82
CA LEU A 486 7.96 5.65 22.06
C LEU A 486 9.19 6.55 21.90
N PRO A 487 10.09 6.57 22.90
CA PRO A 487 11.30 7.38 22.82
C PRO A 487 12.20 6.94 21.66
N PRO A 488 12.98 7.86 21.10
CA PRO A 488 13.92 7.56 20.03
C PRO A 488 15.01 6.58 20.52
N SER A 489 15.44 5.64 19.68
CA SER A 489 16.44 4.63 20.03
C SER A 489 17.80 5.24 20.44
N PRO A 490 18.27 5.03 21.68
CA PRO A 490 19.56 5.56 22.11
C PRO A 490 20.77 4.94 21.42
N THR A 491 20.66 3.68 21.01
CA THR A 491 21.75 2.97 20.30
C THR A 491 22.04 3.60 18.94
N ASN A 492 21.05 4.30 18.37
CA ASN A 492 21.14 4.94 17.07
C ASN A 492 21.16 6.47 17.15
N PHE A 493 21.56 7.07 18.28
CA PHE A 493 21.83 8.51 18.34
C PHE A 493 23.08 8.91 17.55
N ILE A 494 23.11 10.17 17.10
CA ILE A 494 24.21 10.78 16.33
C ILE A 494 25.46 10.88 17.21
N GLU A 495 26.58 10.40 16.68
CA GLU A 495 27.92 10.60 17.23
C GLU A 495 28.91 10.84 16.07
N PRO A 496 29.94 11.69 16.23
CA PRO A 496 30.98 11.91 15.22
C PRO A 496 31.58 10.60 14.69
N GLY A 497 31.64 10.44 13.36
CA GLY A 497 32.19 9.25 12.70
C GLY A 497 31.30 8.00 12.72
N LYS A 498 30.19 8.01 13.46
CA LYS A 498 29.25 6.88 13.54
C LYS A 498 28.47 6.70 12.25
N ARG A 499 28.02 5.48 11.98
CA ARG A 499 27.14 5.15 10.84
C ARG A 499 25.73 4.85 11.33
N PRO A 500 24.68 5.38 10.69
CA PRO A 500 23.32 5.12 11.13
C PRO A 500 22.89 3.68 10.83
N LEU A 501 21.99 3.15 11.66
CA LEU A 501 21.39 1.82 11.50
C LEU A 501 20.66 1.71 10.16
N SER A 502 20.81 0.57 9.48
CA SER A 502 20.23 0.33 8.16
C SER A 502 19.36 -0.92 8.08
N SER A 503 18.28 -0.83 7.32
CA SER A 503 17.39 -1.93 6.95
C SER A 503 17.94 -2.84 5.83
N MET A 504 19.08 -2.48 5.25
CA MET A 504 19.65 -3.19 4.11
C MET A 504 20.17 -4.58 4.51
N VAL A 505 19.80 -5.61 3.73
CA VAL A 505 20.22 -7.00 3.89
C VAL A 505 20.63 -7.67 2.55
N PRO A 506 21.65 -7.16 1.84
CA PRO A 506 22.23 -7.87 0.70
C PRO A 506 22.68 -9.29 1.11
N THR A 507 22.06 -10.30 0.50
CA THR A 507 22.15 -11.69 0.94
C THR A 507 22.54 -12.62 -0.22
N ILE A 508 23.39 -13.60 0.08
CA ILE A 508 23.78 -14.70 -0.81
C ILE A 508 23.54 -16.02 -0.05
N ILE A 509 22.98 -17.02 -0.74
CA ILE A 509 22.77 -18.37 -0.19
C ILE A 509 23.49 -19.35 -1.10
N VAL A 510 24.32 -20.20 -0.50
CA VAL A 510 25.07 -21.27 -1.15
C VAL A 510 24.67 -22.62 -0.58
N ASP A 511 24.90 -23.71 -1.32
CA ASP A 511 24.79 -25.07 -0.78
C ASP A 511 26.12 -25.54 -0.14
N LYS A 512 26.12 -26.78 0.38
CA LYS A 512 27.32 -27.42 0.98
C LYS A 512 28.53 -27.53 0.04
N SER A 513 28.33 -27.48 -1.28
CA SER A 513 29.41 -27.49 -2.27
C SER A 513 29.91 -26.08 -2.63
N GLY A 514 29.29 -25.05 -2.05
CA GLY A 514 29.57 -23.64 -2.35
C GLY A 514 28.97 -23.14 -3.65
N GLN A 515 28.04 -23.89 -4.25
CA GLN A 515 27.30 -23.41 -5.41
C GLN A 515 26.22 -22.43 -4.95
N VAL A 516 26.17 -21.27 -5.60
CA VAL A 516 25.20 -20.20 -5.31
C VAL A 516 23.80 -20.65 -5.72
N GLN A 517 22.88 -20.70 -4.74
CA GLN A 517 21.49 -21.06 -4.93
C GLN A 517 20.58 -19.83 -5.02
N LEU A 518 20.91 -18.74 -4.33
CA LEU A 518 20.14 -17.50 -4.38
C LEU A 518 21.02 -16.27 -4.10
N VAL A 519 20.87 -15.22 -4.90
CA VAL A 519 21.40 -13.87 -4.64
C VAL A 519 20.20 -12.95 -4.52
N VAL A 520 20.01 -12.32 -3.37
CA VAL A 520 18.78 -11.58 -3.07
C VAL A 520 19.04 -10.35 -2.21
N GLY A 521 18.24 -9.33 -2.44
CA GLY A 521 18.12 -8.13 -1.64
C GLY A 521 16.93 -7.33 -2.13
N ALA A 522 16.67 -6.18 -1.52
CA ALA A 522 15.53 -5.35 -1.87
C ALA A 522 15.81 -3.87 -1.66
N ALA A 523 14.89 -3.05 -2.18
CA ALA A 523 14.78 -1.63 -1.93
C ALA A 523 13.47 -1.31 -1.19
N GLY A 524 13.43 -0.20 -0.45
CA GLY A 524 12.22 0.27 0.23
C GLY A 524 12.38 0.54 1.72
N GLY A 525 13.57 0.99 2.15
CA GLY A 525 13.86 1.34 3.54
C GLY A 525 13.53 0.21 4.51
N SER A 526 12.74 0.52 5.52
CA SER A 526 12.33 -0.36 6.60
C SER A 526 11.53 -1.57 6.13
N LYS A 527 11.11 -1.65 4.87
CA LYS A 527 10.44 -2.83 4.29
C LYS A 527 11.41 -3.86 3.71
N ILE A 528 12.70 -3.53 3.58
CA ILE A 528 13.73 -4.37 2.93
C ILE A 528 13.84 -5.71 3.65
N THR A 529 14.09 -5.73 4.96
CA THR A 529 14.33 -6.96 5.72
C THR A 529 13.16 -7.95 5.61
N THR A 530 11.92 -7.49 5.81
CA THR A 530 10.72 -8.35 5.69
C THR A 530 10.48 -8.80 4.25
N GLY A 531 10.74 -7.94 3.27
CA GLY A 531 10.59 -8.28 1.85
C GLY A 531 11.56 -9.36 1.41
N VAL A 532 12.82 -9.28 1.86
CA VAL A 532 13.84 -10.30 1.59
C VAL A 532 13.52 -11.60 2.32
N ALA A 533 13.13 -11.54 3.60
CA ALA A 533 12.72 -12.72 4.36
C ALA A 533 11.59 -13.48 3.66
N LEU A 534 10.54 -12.76 3.23
CA LEU A 534 9.41 -13.36 2.53
C LEU A 534 9.81 -13.95 1.18
N THR A 535 10.67 -13.27 0.43
CA THR A 535 11.17 -13.77 -0.87
C THR A 535 11.94 -15.08 -0.70
N ILE A 536 12.81 -15.16 0.32
CA ILE A 536 13.57 -16.37 0.65
C ILE A 536 12.62 -17.51 1.04
N VAL A 537 11.67 -17.25 1.95
CA VAL A 537 10.67 -18.23 2.40
C VAL A 537 9.86 -18.76 1.22
N MET A 538 9.35 -17.87 0.37
CA MET A 538 8.55 -18.27 -0.78
C MET A 538 9.35 -19.14 -1.75
N ASN A 539 10.58 -18.70 -2.07
CA ASN A 539 11.41 -19.39 -3.05
C ASN A 539 11.95 -20.74 -2.55
N LEU A 540 12.51 -20.78 -1.35
CA LEU A 540 13.20 -21.96 -0.85
C LEU A 540 12.27 -22.94 -0.11
N TRP A 541 11.21 -22.46 0.55
CA TRP A 541 10.39 -23.30 1.44
C TRP A 541 8.95 -23.51 0.96
N ARG A 542 8.44 -22.69 0.05
CA ARG A 542 7.06 -22.80 -0.48
C ARG A 542 6.98 -23.23 -1.94
N GLY A 543 8.12 -23.57 -2.56
CA GLY A 543 8.17 -24.09 -3.94
C GLY A 543 7.87 -23.04 -5.01
N TYR A 544 8.06 -21.74 -4.71
CA TYR A 544 7.92 -20.69 -5.72
C TYR A 544 9.22 -20.57 -6.51
N ASN A 545 9.15 -20.40 -7.82
CA ASN A 545 10.33 -19.95 -8.55
C ASN A 545 10.63 -18.47 -8.23
N ILE A 546 11.80 -17.97 -8.62
CA ILE A 546 12.23 -16.62 -8.23
C ILE A 546 11.28 -15.51 -8.74
N LYS A 547 10.67 -15.68 -9.92
CA LYS A 547 9.69 -14.72 -10.44
C LYS A 547 8.42 -14.72 -9.62
N GLU A 548 7.87 -15.90 -9.35
CA GLU A 548 6.67 -16.04 -8.52
C GLU A 548 6.91 -15.48 -7.10
N ALA A 549 8.09 -15.73 -6.51
CA ALA A 549 8.43 -15.23 -5.18
C ALA A 549 8.51 -13.70 -5.17
N ILE A 550 9.15 -13.09 -6.17
CA ILE A 550 9.24 -11.63 -6.31
C ILE A 550 7.86 -11.01 -6.58
N ASP A 551 7.07 -11.63 -7.45
CA ASP A 551 5.75 -11.12 -7.84
C ASP A 551 4.70 -11.29 -6.73
N SER A 552 4.93 -12.19 -5.77
CA SER A 552 4.00 -12.44 -4.68
C SER A 552 3.66 -11.18 -3.87
N HIS A 553 2.40 -11.09 -3.41
CA HIS A 553 1.96 -10.06 -2.48
C HIS A 553 2.79 -10.12 -1.19
N ARG A 554 3.09 -8.95 -0.61
CA ARG A 554 3.94 -8.85 0.57
C ARG A 554 3.22 -8.10 1.67
N LEU A 555 3.31 -8.62 2.89
CA LEU A 555 2.92 -7.94 4.12
C LEU A 555 4.17 -7.45 4.86
N HIS A 556 4.01 -6.41 5.67
CA HIS A 556 5.08 -5.81 6.44
C HIS A 556 4.53 -5.26 7.75
N HIS A 557 5.31 -5.36 8.83
CA HIS A 557 4.98 -4.82 10.16
C HIS A 557 6.26 -4.39 10.88
N GLN A 558 6.24 -3.25 11.59
CA GLN A 558 7.42 -2.68 12.28
C GLN A 558 7.35 -2.75 13.81
N ALA A 559 6.63 -3.72 14.37
CA ALA A 559 6.28 -3.77 15.80
C ALA A 559 5.57 -2.51 16.39
N ALA A 560 5.39 -1.43 15.62
CA ALA A 560 4.57 -0.25 15.91
C ALA A 560 3.36 -0.20 14.97
N VAL A 561 2.20 0.25 15.47
CA VAL A 561 0.91 -0.11 14.87
C VAL A 561 0.50 0.68 13.64
N SER A 562 0.95 1.88 13.27
CA SER A 562 0.18 2.69 12.27
C SER A 562 -1.34 2.73 12.57
N THR A 563 -1.70 3.03 13.82
CA THR A 563 -2.96 3.65 14.19
C THR A 563 -3.11 4.98 13.46
N ASN A 564 -3.78 4.99 12.33
CA ASN A 564 -4.38 6.23 11.87
C ASN A 564 -5.80 5.92 11.41
N GLY A 565 -6.75 6.29 12.27
CA GLY A 565 -8.18 6.04 12.19
C GLY A 565 -8.73 5.23 13.37
N ARG A 566 -7.94 4.36 14.01
CA ARG A 566 -8.46 3.36 14.99
C ARG A 566 -9.22 3.99 16.17
N GLU A 567 -8.76 5.14 16.65
CA GLU A 567 -9.29 5.81 17.85
C GLU A 567 -10.80 6.10 17.76
N CYS A 568 -11.29 6.65 16.64
CA CYS A 568 -12.73 6.94 16.49
C CYS A 568 -13.59 5.68 16.37
N ALA A 569 -13.10 4.65 15.66
CA ALA A 569 -13.80 3.37 15.55
C ALA A 569 -13.81 2.63 16.90
N ASP A 570 -12.72 2.69 17.66
CA ASP A 570 -12.62 2.12 19.01
C ASP A 570 -13.57 2.85 19.99
N ILE A 571 -13.75 4.16 19.84
CA ILE A 571 -14.77 4.93 20.60
C ILE A 571 -16.17 4.39 20.31
N GLY A 572 -16.54 4.22 19.03
CA GLY A 572 -17.83 3.61 18.65
C GLY A 572 -17.99 2.20 19.21
N ASN A 573 -16.95 1.39 19.10
CA ASN A 573 -16.92 0.02 19.64
C ASN A 573 -17.12 0.00 21.16
N SER A 574 -16.51 0.95 21.88
CA SER A 574 -16.67 1.08 23.33
C SER A 574 -18.11 1.39 23.75
N MET A 575 -18.90 2.07 22.91
CA MET A 575 -20.31 2.33 23.20
C MET A 575 -21.14 1.05 23.12
N LEU A 576 -20.89 0.20 22.12
CA LEU A 576 -21.55 -1.10 21.99
C LEU A 576 -21.24 -2.00 23.20
N LEU A 577 -19.98 -2.02 23.66
CA LEU A 577 -19.56 -2.76 24.85
C LEU A 577 -20.21 -2.26 26.15
N LYS A 578 -20.68 -1.01 26.18
CA LYS A 578 -21.41 -0.40 27.30
C LYS A 578 -22.93 -0.52 27.18
N ASN A 579 -23.43 -1.51 26.44
CA ASN A 579 -24.85 -1.71 26.10
C ASN A 579 -25.48 -0.56 25.30
N GLY A 580 -24.66 0.27 24.64
CA GLY A 580 -25.13 1.28 23.71
C GLY A 580 -25.70 0.66 22.43
N THR A 581 -26.61 1.38 21.78
CA THR A 581 -27.17 1.00 20.48
C THR A 581 -26.17 1.18 19.35
N ALA A 582 -26.47 0.59 18.18
CA ALA A 582 -25.73 0.90 16.95
C ALA A 582 -25.76 2.40 16.60
N VAL A 583 -26.82 3.11 17.00
CA VAL A 583 -26.95 4.56 16.83
C VAL A 583 -25.98 5.28 17.79
N ASP A 584 -25.86 4.84 19.05
CA ASP A 584 -24.86 5.29 20.03
C ASP A 584 -23.44 5.15 19.50
N ALA A 585 -23.09 4.00 18.96
CA ALA A 585 -21.79 3.74 18.36
C ALA A 585 -21.53 4.62 17.13
N ALA A 586 -22.51 4.74 16.23
CA ALA A 586 -22.38 5.55 15.02
C ALA A 586 -22.14 7.02 15.34
N ILE A 587 -22.86 7.59 16.31
CA ILE A 587 -22.69 9.00 16.66
C ILE A 587 -21.48 9.25 17.53
N ALA A 588 -21.08 8.34 18.42
CA ALA A 588 -19.80 8.53 19.12
C ALA A 588 -18.62 8.52 18.12
N THR A 589 -18.67 7.64 17.12
CA THR A 589 -17.70 7.60 16.01
C THR A 589 -17.78 8.88 15.18
N LEU A 590 -18.99 9.28 14.76
CA LEU A 590 -19.21 10.51 13.99
C LEU A 590 -18.96 11.78 14.78
N LEU A 591 -19.07 11.81 16.11
CA LEU A 591 -18.70 12.96 16.94
C LEU A 591 -17.19 13.11 16.99
N CYS A 592 -16.47 12.00 17.13
CA CYS A 592 -15.02 11.95 16.97
C CYS A 592 -14.59 12.43 15.56
N GLU A 593 -15.41 12.17 14.53
CA GLU A 593 -15.18 12.63 13.15
C GLU A 593 -15.89 13.97 12.75
N GLY A 594 -16.83 14.49 13.56
CA GLY A 594 -17.71 15.67 13.35
C GLY A 594 -19.25 15.50 13.17
N VAL A 595 -20.05 15.37 14.27
CA VAL A 595 -21.51 15.71 14.51
C VAL A 595 -22.60 14.57 14.61
N ALA A 596 -23.68 14.78 15.43
CA ALA A 596 -24.68 13.88 16.10
C ALA A 596 -26.10 13.71 15.45
N SER A 597 -27.16 12.97 15.90
CA SER A 597 -27.63 12.37 17.20
C SER A 597 -28.77 11.30 17.09
N LEU A 598 -28.96 10.44 18.13
CA LEU A 598 -30.18 9.80 18.73
C LEU A 598 -29.80 8.59 19.63
N HIS A 599 -30.14 8.57 20.94
CA HIS A 599 -29.44 7.67 21.89
C HIS A 599 -30.23 6.99 23.01
N ARG A 600 -29.71 5.84 23.47
CA ARG A 600 -30.12 5.17 24.74
C ARG A 600 -29.22 5.53 25.95
N LEU A 601 -28.00 6.01 25.72
CA LEU A 601 -27.10 6.52 26.75
C LEU A 601 -27.42 7.99 27.13
N PRO A 602 -27.04 8.47 28.33
CA PRO A 602 -27.21 9.88 28.69
C PRO A 602 -26.55 10.81 27.68
N TRP A 603 -27.26 11.87 27.29
CA TRP A 603 -26.82 12.82 26.25
C TRP A 603 -25.39 13.31 26.46
N ALA A 604 -25.00 13.62 27.70
CA ALA A 604 -23.67 14.13 28.01
C ALA A 604 -22.54 13.11 27.74
N ASP A 605 -22.80 11.82 27.96
CA ASP A 605 -21.80 10.76 27.89
C ASP A 605 -21.32 10.49 26.46
N LEU A 606 -22.13 10.86 25.47
CA LEU A 606 -21.80 10.76 24.04
C LEU A 606 -20.67 11.70 23.64
N PHE A 607 -20.55 12.83 24.33
CA PHE A 607 -19.58 13.88 24.02
C PHE A 607 -18.28 13.70 24.80
N THR A 608 -18.30 12.98 25.93
CA THR A 608 -17.12 12.81 26.79
C THR A 608 -15.85 12.36 26.04
N PRO A 609 -15.91 11.34 25.16
CA PRO A 609 -14.72 10.91 24.41
C PRO A 609 -14.22 11.98 23.44
N THR A 610 -15.13 12.66 22.75
CA THR A 610 -14.80 13.71 21.77
C THR A 610 -14.28 14.98 22.43
N ILE A 611 -14.85 15.36 23.59
CA ILE A 611 -14.36 16.45 24.44
C ILE A 611 -12.91 16.18 24.84
N LYS A 612 -12.64 14.97 25.34
CA LYS A 612 -11.29 14.53 25.70
C LYS A 612 -10.34 14.58 24.50
N LEU A 613 -10.78 14.11 23.32
CA LEU A 613 -9.98 14.19 22.10
C LEU A 613 -9.70 15.64 21.67
N CYS A 614 -10.66 16.56 21.82
CA CYS A 614 -10.45 17.98 21.53
C CYS A 614 -9.43 18.62 22.49
N GLU A 615 -9.37 18.16 23.73
CA GLU A 615 -8.42 18.64 24.75
C GLU A 615 -7.02 18.05 24.57
N GLU A 616 -6.94 16.75 24.30
CA GLU A 616 -5.68 16.01 24.11
C GLU A 616 -5.06 16.30 22.74
N GLY A 617 -5.89 16.55 21.73
CA GLY A 617 -5.52 16.94 20.37
C GLY A 617 -5.32 15.76 19.43
N ILE A 618 -5.61 16.01 18.15
CA ILE A 618 -5.47 15.02 17.06
C ILE A 618 -4.06 15.15 16.49
N GLU A 619 -3.36 14.02 16.32
CA GLU A 619 -2.02 14.02 15.74
C GLU A 619 -2.06 14.42 14.25
N MET A 620 -1.20 15.37 13.90
CA MET A 620 -0.95 15.77 12.52
C MET A 620 -0.24 14.64 11.79
N ASN A 621 -0.90 14.08 10.79
CA ASN A 621 -0.33 13.05 9.92
C ASN A 621 -0.02 13.62 8.53
N HIS A 622 0.67 12.81 7.71
CA HIS A 622 1.02 13.18 6.34
C HIS A 622 -0.18 13.67 5.51
N TYR A 623 -1.37 13.09 5.73
CA TYR A 623 -2.57 13.48 5.01
C TYR A 623 -3.08 14.88 5.41
N LEU A 624 -3.14 15.17 6.71
CA LEU A 624 -3.54 16.48 7.23
C LEU A 624 -2.53 17.56 6.87
N ASP A 625 -1.23 17.27 7.01
CA ASP A 625 -0.13 18.17 6.64
C ASP A 625 -0.18 18.55 5.15
N GLU A 626 -0.34 17.58 4.25
CA GLU A 626 -0.44 17.84 2.81
C GLU A 626 -1.67 18.69 2.47
N ARG A 627 -2.82 18.40 3.10
CA ARG A 627 -4.06 19.17 2.89
C ARG A 627 -3.94 20.61 3.38
N PHE A 628 -3.29 20.83 4.52
CA PHE A 628 -3.10 22.16 5.08
C PHE A 628 -2.12 22.97 4.24
N LYS A 629 -1.00 22.38 3.83
CA LYS A 629 -0.02 23.01 2.94
C LYS A 629 -0.63 23.40 1.59
N ASN A 630 -1.43 22.52 0.99
CA ASN A 630 -2.11 22.81 -0.28
C ASN A 630 -3.13 23.94 -0.21
N LYS A 631 -3.57 24.32 1.00
CA LYS A 631 -4.54 25.40 1.23
C LYS A 631 -3.97 26.55 2.08
N ILE A 632 -2.66 26.62 2.29
CA ILE A 632 -2.04 27.57 3.21
C ILE A 632 -2.39 29.03 2.89
N SER A 633 -2.46 29.39 1.60
CA SER A 633 -2.84 30.74 1.16
C SER A 633 -4.28 31.08 1.56
N TYR A 634 -5.21 30.14 1.38
CA TYR A 634 -6.61 30.30 1.81
C TYR A 634 -6.74 30.33 3.33
N ILE A 635 -6.01 29.46 4.03
CA ILE A 635 -6.02 29.41 5.51
C ILE A 635 -5.53 30.73 6.09
N ARG A 636 -4.45 31.30 5.54
CA ARG A 636 -3.90 32.59 6.01
C ARG A 636 -4.77 33.79 5.65
N ALA A 637 -5.52 33.71 4.55
CA ALA A 637 -6.42 34.77 4.12
C ALA A 637 -7.69 34.87 4.98
N GLU A 638 -8.03 33.80 5.71
CA GLU A 638 -9.22 33.72 6.55
C GLU A 638 -8.83 33.68 8.05
N PRO A 639 -8.92 34.81 8.79
CA PRO A 639 -8.41 34.91 10.15
C PRO A 639 -8.96 33.86 11.13
N THR A 640 -10.22 33.49 10.97
CA THR A 640 -10.89 32.49 11.81
C THR A 640 -10.35 31.07 11.58
N LEU A 641 -10.01 30.73 10.33
CA LEU A 641 -9.35 29.47 9.98
C LEU A 641 -7.88 29.49 10.40
N ALA A 642 -7.21 30.64 10.26
CA ALA A 642 -5.81 30.80 10.66
C ALA A 642 -5.62 30.55 12.16
N GLU A 643 -6.55 31.02 13.01
CA GLU A 643 -6.50 30.80 14.47
C GLU A 643 -6.39 29.32 14.84
N ILE A 644 -7.04 28.44 14.07
CA ILE A 644 -7.09 27.00 14.35
C ILE A 644 -5.97 26.26 13.63
N LEU A 645 -5.69 26.63 12.38
CA LEU A 645 -4.86 25.83 11.46
C LEU A 645 -3.42 26.35 11.32
N ILE A 646 -3.12 27.53 11.87
CA ILE A 646 -1.77 28.07 11.99
C ILE A 646 -1.31 27.90 13.43
N ASN A 647 -0.16 27.27 13.59
CA ASN A 647 0.51 27.16 14.88
C ASN A 647 0.98 28.57 15.31
N PRO A 648 0.47 29.09 16.44
CA PRO A 648 0.77 30.46 16.89
C PRO A 648 2.23 30.65 17.32
N GLN A 649 2.95 29.56 17.63
CA GLN A 649 4.36 29.62 18.03
C GLN A 649 5.29 29.72 16.82
N THR A 650 4.90 29.14 15.69
CA THR A 650 5.77 29.03 14.50
C THR A 650 5.27 29.85 13.31
N ASN A 651 4.06 30.42 13.38
CA ASN A 651 3.39 31.14 12.30
C ASN A 651 3.29 30.32 10.98
N SER A 652 3.24 28.99 11.11
CA SER A 652 3.15 28.01 10.03
C SER A 652 2.03 27.01 10.31
N THR A 653 1.61 26.20 9.33
CA THR A 653 0.68 25.09 9.63
C THR A 653 1.33 24.07 10.56
N TRP A 654 0.52 23.44 11.39
CA TRP A 654 0.94 22.34 12.26
C TRP A 654 1.75 21.27 11.50
N THR A 655 2.81 20.77 12.12
CA THR A 655 3.75 19.83 11.51
C THR A 655 3.42 18.39 11.90
N ILE A 656 3.89 17.42 11.10
CA ILE A 656 3.62 16.01 11.35
C ILE A 656 4.16 15.61 12.74
N GLY A 657 3.31 14.98 13.56
CA GLY A 657 3.60 14.64 14.95
C GLY A 657 3.07 15.66 15.97
N ASP A 658 2.76 16.90 15.57
CA ASP A 658 2.10 17.86 16.44
C ASP A 658 0.67 17.41 16.76
N ARG A 659 0.18 17.73 17.97
CA ARG A 659 -1.23 17.52 18.33
C ARG A 659 -2.03 18.80 18.13
N LEU A 660 -2.92 18.78 17.14
CA LEU A 660 -3.90 19.83 16.89
C LEU A 660 -5.01 19.77 17.95
N LYS A 661 -4.88 20.61 18.98
CA LYS A 661 -5.90 20.76 20.03
C LYS A 661 -7.01 21.71 19.58
N ARG A 662 -8.23 21.49 20.08
CA ARG A 662 -9.40 22.33 19.80
C ARG A 662 -10.11 22.73 21.10
N PRO A 663 -9.48 23.55 21.96
CA PRO A 663 -10.02 23.88 23.28
C PRO A 663 -11.36 24.63 23.20
N LYS A 664 -11.50 25.60 22.27
CA LYS A 664 -12.78 26.29 22.02
C LYS A 664 -13.89 25.32 21.62
N LEU A 665 -13.59 24.35 20.75
CA LEU A 665 -14.56 23.32 20.38
C LEU A 665 -14.90 22.41 21.57
N SER A 666 -13.93 22.04 22.41
CA SER A 666 -14.19 21.29 23.65
C SER A 666 -15.17 22.05 24.56
N GLU A 667 -14.99 23.36 24.75
CA GLU A 667 -15.92 24.20 25.51
C GLU A 667 -17.32 24.22 24.90
N THR A 668 -17.43 24.41 23.58
CA THR A 668 -18.70 24.32 22.86
C THR A 668 -19.37 22.95 23.08
N LEU A 669 -18.62 21.85 22.94
CA LEU A 669 -19.14 20.50 23.14
C LEU A 669 -19.56 20.25 24.59
N LYS A 670 -18.86 20.80 25.60
CA LYS A 670 -19.27 20.73 27.01
C LYS A 670 -20.58 21.47 27.26
N VAL A 671 -20.75 22.64 26.65
CA VAL A 671 -21.99 23.42 26.74
C VAL A 671 -23.15 22.66 26.09
N ILE A 672 -22.94 22.07 24.91
CA ILE A 672 -23.95 21.21 24.24
C ILE A 672 -24.23 19.95 25.07
N ALA A 673 -23.21 19.31 25.65
CA ALA A 673 -23.36 18.14 26.50
C ALA A 673 -24.18 18.44 27.76
N LYS A 674 -24.01 19.64 28.34
CA LYS A 674 -24.73 20.09 29.54
C LYS A 674 -26.17 20.54 29.26
N HIS A 675 -26.37 21.28 28.18
CA HIS A 675 -27.63 21.99 27.89
C HIS A 675 -28.43 21.41 26.73
N ASN A 676 -28.01 20.24 26.22
CA ASN A 676 -28.57 19.55 25.06
C ASN A 676 -28.58 20.36 23.76
N ALA A 677 -29.06 19.75 22.66
CA ALA A 677 -29.09 20.41 21.35
C ALA A 677 -29.92 21.72 21.32
N SER A 678 -30.84 21.93 22.27
CA SER A 678 -31.67 23.13 22.33
C SER A 678 -30.86 24.42 22.54
N ILE A 679 -29.68 24.37 23.16
CA ILE A 679 -28.85 25.57 23.32
C ILE A 679 -28.38 26.13 21.97
N PHE A 680 -28.21 25.26 20.97
CA PHE A 680 -27.84 25.63 19.61
C PHE A 680 -29.03 26.18 18.81
N TYR A 681 -30.21 25.54 18.90
CA TYR A 681 -31.36 25.93 18.08
C TYR A 681 -32.24 27.02 18.70
N ASN A 682 -32.33 27.07 20.03
CA ASN A 682 -33.24 27.95 20.77
C ASN A 682 -32.54 28.84 21.80
N GLY A 683 -31.26 28.59 22.09
CA GLY A 683 -30.52 29.24 23.17
C GLY A 683 -29.48 30.24 22.70
N SER A 684 -28.71 30.74 23.68
CA SER A 684 -27.70 31.79 23.47
C SER A 684 -26.59 31.41 22.49
N MET A 685 -26.22 30.12 22.41
CA MET A 685 -25.23 29.65 21.44
C MET A 685 -25.74 29.84 20.00
N GLY A 686 -27.03 29.59 19.76
CA GLY A 686 -27.66 29.87 18.46
C GLY A 686 -27.60 31.36 18.12
N GLU A 687 -27.89 32.23 19.08
CA GLU A 687 -27.87 33.68 18.89
C GLU A 687 -26.47 34.19 18.53
N GLU A 688 -25.43 33.66 19.17
CA GLU A 688 -24.04 33.96 18.85
C GLU A 688 -23.66 33.49 17.44
N ILE A 689 -24.03 32.26 17.06
CA ILE A 689 -23.75 31.69 15.75
C ILE A 689 -24.47 32.47 14.63
N VAL A 690 -25.75 32.79 14.82
CA VAL A 690 -26.52 33.58 13.86
C VAL A 690 -25.89 34.95 13.67
N LYS A 691 -25.51 35.62 14.77
CA LYS A 691 -24.84 36.91 14.73
C LYS A 691 -23.51 36.84 13.97
N GLU A 692 -22.71 35.79 14.19
CA GLU A 692 -21.44 35.58 13.50
C GLU A 692 -21.66 35.32 11.99
N ILE A 693 -22.58 34.43 11.63
CA ILE A 693 -22.91 34.14 10.22
C ILE A 693 -23.43 35.39 9.51
N GLN A 694 -24.30 36.18 10.15
CA GLN A 694 -24.79 37.45 9.61
C GLN A 694 -23.67 38.49 9.45
N GLY A 695 -22.69 38.48 10.37
CA GLY A 695 -21.47 39.28 10.25
C GLY A 695 -20.66 38.98 8.98
N PHE A 696 -20.74 37.75 8.47
CA PHE A 696 -20.16 37.32 7.18
C PHE A 696 -21.10 37.48 5.98
N GLY A 697 -22.26 38.14 6.15
CA GLY A 697 -23.26 38.35 5.11
C GLY A 697 -24.18 37.15 4.86
N GLY A 698 -24.21 36.16 5.76
CA GLY A 698 -25.18 35.09 5.72
C GLY A 698 -26.58 35.58 6.09
N ILE A 699 -27.60 34.96 5.50
CA ILE A 699 -29.00 35.38 5.64
C ILE A 699 -29.78 34.62 6.72
N ILE A 700 -29.14 33.66 7.40
CA ILE A 700 -29.79 32.86 8.43
C ILE A 700 -30.17 33.74 9.63
N ASP A 701 -31.33 33.51 10.22
CA ASP A 701 -31.75 34.16 11.46
C ASP A 701 -32.10 33.15 12.57
N MET A 702 -32.46 33.67 13.75
CA MET A 702 -32.88 32.81 14.85
C MET A 702 -34.21 32.10 14.60
N ASN A 703 -35.08 32.62 13.73
CA ASN A 703 -36.29 31.93 13.35
C ASN A 703 -35.95 30.70 12.50
N ASP A 704 -34.97 30.76 11.60
CA ASP A 704 -34.51 29.61 10.82
C ASP A 704 -34.03 28.47 11.74
N LEU A 705 -33.19 28.78 12.74
CA LEU A 705 -32.74 27.80 13.72
C LEU A 705 -33.90 27.27 14.58
N ARG A 706 -34.76 28.15 15.09
CA ARG A 706 -35.91 27.78 15.94
C ARG A 706 -36.99 27.01 15.18
N ASN A 707 -37.05 27.15 13.85
CA ASN A 707 -37.99 26.44 12.99
C ASN A 707 -37.39 25.16 12.40
N TYR A 708 -36.07 24.92 12.57
CA TYR A 708 -35.47 23.67 12.18
C TYR A 708 -36.07 22.50 12.96
N ARG A 709 -36.51 21.46 12.25
CA ARG A 709 -37.07 20.25 12.83
C ARG A 709 -36.37 19.05 12.22
N VAL A 710 -35.90 18.13 13.07
CA VAL A 710 -35.43 16.82 12.63
C VAL A 710 -36.60 16.07 12.03
N GLN A 711 -36.42 15.53 10.83
CA GLN A 711 -37.44 14.77 10.14
C GLN A 711 -37.13 13.28 10.25
N TRP A 712 -38.11 12.54 10.76
CA TRP A 712 -38.11 11.09 10.68
C TRP A 712 -38.81 10.70 9.38
N LYS A 713 -38.08 10.01 8.51
CA LYS A 713 -38.62 9.53 7.24
C LYS A 713 -38.35 8.05 7.11
N ASP A 714 -39.33 7.35 6.54
CA ASP A 714 -39.16 5.94 6.22
C ASP A 714 -38.07 5.77 5.16
N PRO A 715 -37.21 4.75 5.30
CA PRO A 715 -36.22 4.45 4.28
C PRO A 715 -36.90 3.99 2.99
N ILE A 716 -36.24 4.23 1.86
CA ILE A 716 -36.65 3.60 0.60
C ILE A 716 -36.39 2.10 0.74
N THR A 717 -37.46 1.32 0.74
CA THR A 717 -37.43 -0.12 0.96
C THR A 717 -37.77 -0.84 -0.34
N SER A 718 -36.95 -1.83 -0.74
CA SER A 718 -37.20 -2.66 -1.92
C SER A 718 -36.67 -4.08 -1.74
N LYS A 719 -37.11 -5.00 -2.59
CA LYS A 719 -36.54 -6.35 -2.68
C LYS A 719 -35.38 -6.37 -3.66
N LEU A 720 -34.34 -7.14 -3.31
CA LEU A 720 -33.19 -7.44 -4.13
C LEU A 720 -32.82 -8.92 -3.92
N GLY A 721 -33.24 -9.79 -4.82
CA GLY A 721 -33.20 -11.24 -4.65
C GLY A 721 -33.98 -11.67 -3.41
N ASN A 722 -33.31 -12.41 -2.52
CA ASN A 722 -33.83 -12.83 -1.22
C ASN A 722 -33.56 -11.82 -0.09
N LEU A 723 -33.05 -10.63 -0.42
CA LEU A 723 -32.77 -9.58 0.55
C LEU A 723 -33.84 -8.49 0.45
N THR A 724 -34.18 -7.93 1.61
CA THR A 724 -34.86 -6.64 1.72
C THR A 724 -33.78 -5.58 1.91
N ILE A 725 -33.77 -4.58 1.04
CA ILE A 725 -32.81 -3.46 1.11
C ILE A 725 -33.52 -2.21 1.62
N HIS A 726 -32.84 -1.48 2.49
CA HIS A 726 -33.25 -0.19 3.03
C HIS A 726 -32.17 0.84 2.69
N THR A 727 -32.56 1.87 1.94
CA THR A 727 -31.67 2.97 1.57
C THR A 727 -32.19 4.31 2.07
N ALA A 728 -31.31 5.31 2.14
CA ALA A 728 -31.66 6.65 2.60
C ALA A 728 -32.86 7.26 1.86
N GLY A 729 -33.78 7.86 2.60
CA GLY A 729 -34.92 8.61 2.07
C GLY A 729 -34.52 9.92 1.38
N LEU A 730 -35.50 10.60 0.77
CA LEU A 730 -35.31 11.91 0.14
C LEU A 730 -35.05 13.00 1.19
N PRO A 731 -34.17 14.00 0.92
CA PRO A 731 -33.55 14.34 -0.38
C PRO A 731 -32.27 13.56 -0.72
N GLY A 732 -31.90 12.52 0.04
CA GLY A 732 -30.72 11.69 -0.23
C GLY A 732 -30.82 10.86 -1.50
N SER A 733 -29.71 10.22 -1.89
CA SER A 733 -29.61 9.48 -3.17
C SER A 733 -29.99 7.98 -3.07
N GLY A 734 -30.66 7.55 -2.00
CA GLY A 734 -31.04 6.15 -1.81
C GLY A 734 -32.03 5.63 -2.86
N LEU A 735 -32.92 6.49 -3.37
CA LEU A 735 -33.82 6.12 -4.47
C LEU A 735 -33.04 5.81 -5.77
N ILE A 736 -32.01 6.59 -6.09
CA ILE A 736 -31.12 6.34 -7.24
C ILE A 736 -30.33 5.05 -7.03
N LEU A 737 -29.79 4.84 -5.83
CA LEU A 737 -29.09 3.58 -5.50
C LEU A 737 -30.02 2.38 -5.68
N THR A 738 -31.24 2.45 -5.16
CA THR A 738 -32.25 1.40 -5.29
C THR A 738 -32.52 1.09 -6.76
N PHE A 739 -32.73 2.12 -7.59
CA PHE A 739 -32.92 1.95 -9.03
C PHE A 739 -31.73 1.29 -9.72
N ILE A 740 -30.50 1.72 -9.41
CA ILE A 740 -29.27 1.09 -9.94
C ILE A 740 -29.25 -0.41 -9.62
N LEU A 741 -29.52 -0.77 -8.37
CA LEU A 741 -29.50 -2.17 -7.93
C LEU A 741 -30.61 -2.99 -8.62
N LYS A 742 -31.83 -2.46 -8.74
CA LYS A 742 -32.93 -3.17 -9.42
C LYS A 742 -32.64 -3.40 -10.91
N VAL A 743 -32.14 -2.38 -11.60
CA VAL A 743 -31.76 -2.51 -13.02
C VAL A 743 -30.66 -3.56 -13.18
N LEU A 744 -29.61 -3.47 -12.36
CA LEU A 744 -28.48 -4.39 -12.46
C LEU A 744 -28.81 -5.83 -12.05
N GLU A 745 -29.74 -6.04 -11.13
CA GLU A 745 -30.23 -7.39 -10.79
C GLU A 745 -30.76 -8.11 -12.03
N LYS A 746 -31.44 -7.39 -12.92
CA LYS A 746 -31.94 -7.98 -14.18
C LYS A 746 -30.86 -8.15 -15.24
N ILE A 747 -29.75 -7.43 -15.12
CA ILE A 747 -28.67 -7.40 -16.11
C ILE A 747 -27.54 -8.40 -15.80
N LEU A 748 -27.32 -8.69 -14.51
CA LEU A 748 -26.14 -9.40 -14.02
C LEU A 748 -26.42 -10.87 -13.56
N PRO A 749 -26.78 -11.81 -14.45
CA PRO A 749 -26.52 -13.24 -14.23
C PRO A 749 -25.03 -13.59 -14.44
N MET A 750 -24.56 -14.69 -13.83
CA MET A 750 -23.13 -15.06 -13.65
C MET A 750 -22.26 -15.21 -14.92
N ASP A 751 -22.84 -15.29 -16.13
CA ASP A 751 -22.13 -15.64 -17.37
C ASP A 751 -22.08 -14.46 -18.36
N ILE A 752 -21.34 -13.41 -18.00
CA ILE A 752 -21.03 -12.27 -18.88
C ILE A 752 -19.54 -11.96 -18.85
N SER A 753 -18.97 -11.54 -19.97
CA SER A 753 -17.56 -11.17 -20.05
C SER A 753 -17.25 -9.97 -19.14
N LYS A 754 -15.97 -9.84 -18.76
CA LYS A 754 -15.50 -8.79 -17.87
C LYS A 754 -15.73 -7.39 -18.47
N GLU A 755 -15.60 -7.28 -19.79
CA GLU A 755 -15.78 -6.07 -20.59
C GLU A 755 -17.26 -5.64 -20.62
N THR A 756 -18.16 -6.58 -20.95
CA THR A 756 -19.60 -6.35 -21.02
C THR A 756 -20.19 -6.03 -19.64
N PHE A 757 -19.65 -6.62 -18.58
CA PHE A 757 -19.98 -6.26 -17.19
C PHE A 757 -19.81 -4.75 -16.94
N TRP A 758 -18.63 -4.20 -17.24
CA TRP A 758 -18.35 -2.79 -16.96
C TRP A 758 -19.14 -1.84 -17.86
N GLN A 759 -19.39 -2.22 -19.12
CA GLN A 759 -20.27 -1.45 -19.99
C GLN A 759 -21.67 -1.30 -19.40
N ARG A 760 -22.27 -2.42 -18.98
CA ARG A 760 -23.61 -2.46 -18.38
C ARG A 760 -23.69 -1.63 -17.10
N ILE A 761 -22.65 -1.66 -16.28
CA ILE A 761 -22.53 -0.84 -15.07
C ILE A 761 -22.54 0.66 -15.41
N VAL A 762 -21.68 1.08 -16.34
CA VAL A 762 -21.57 2.50 -16.72
C VAL A 762 -22.86 3.02 -17.35
N GLU A 763 -23.50 2.23 -18.21
CA GLU A 763 -24.78 2.61 -18.83
C GLU A 763 -25.90 2.69 -17.79
N THR A 764 -25.92 1.79 -16.81
CA THR A 764 -26.88 1.91 -15.70
C THR A 764 -26.66 3.19 -14.90
N PHE A 765 -25.41 3.58 -14.65
CA PHE A 765 -25.13 4.84 -13.96
C PHE A 765 -25.62 6.04 -14.76
N LYS A 766 -25.48 6.06 -16.09
CA LYS A 766 -26.01 7.14 -16.94
C LYS A 766 -27.53 7.26 -16.79
N TRP A 767 -28.27 6.16 -16.91
CA TRP A 767 -29.72 6.15 -16.74
C TRP A 767 -30.15 6.57 -15.33
N ALA A 768 -29.45 6.09 -14.30
CA ALA A 768 -29.76 6.44 -12.93
C ALA A 768 -29.52 7.92 -12.62
N TYR A 769 -28.42 8.49 -13.12
CA TYR A 769 -28.11 9.90 -12.93
C TYR A 769 -28.95 10.83 -13.81
N ALA A 770 -29.61 10.32 -14.86
CA ALA A 770 -30.61 11.10 -15.59
C ALA A 770 -31.79 11.49 -14.68
N HIS A 771 -32.26 10.55 -13.85
CA HIS A 771 -33.34 10.81 -12.90
C HIS A 771 -32.91 11.63 -11.69
N ARG A 772 -31.60 11.79 -11.46
CA ARG A 772 -31.10 12.58 -10.32
C ARG A 772 -31.48 14.06 -10.44
N THR A 773 -31.66 14.57 -11.66
CA THR A 773 -32.10 15.96 -11.88
C THR A 773 -33.53 16.22 -11.47
N GLU A 774 -34.33 15.15 -11.34
CA GLU A 774 -35.73 15.21 -10.91
C GLU A 774 -35.86 15.12 -9.38
N LEU A 775 -34.76 14.85 -8.65
CA LEU A 775 -34.78 14.71 -7.20
C LEU A 775 -34.61 16.07 -6.51
N GLY A 776 -35.34 16.22 -5.39
CA GLY A 776 -35.24 17.36 -4.50
C GLY A 776 -35.79 17.02 -3.12
N ASP A 777 -35.96 18.05 -2.30
CA ASP A 777 -36.70 17.94 -1.05
C ASP A 777 -38.19 17.74 -1.36
N ASP A 778 -38.73 16.62 -0.89
CA ASP A 778 -40.11 16.18 -1.13
C ASP A 778 -41.17 17.12 -0.53
N ARG A 779 -40.78 18.10 0.29
CA ARG A 779 -41.66 19.19 0.74
C ARG A 779 -41.93 20.23 -0.35
N PHE A 780 -41.05 20.31 -1.34
CA PHE A 780 -41.07 21.33 -2.39
C PHE A 780 -41.18 20.74 -3.79
N VAL A 781 -40.95 19.43 -3.94
CA VAL A 781 -40.98 18.72 -5.22
C VAL A 781 -41.85 17.47 -5.07
N GLU A 782 -42.80 17.29 -6.00
CA GLU A 782 -43.68 16.12 -5.99
C GLU A 782 -42.96 14.89 -6.54
N LEU A 783 -42.71 13.90 -5.68
CA LEU A 783 -41.80 12.78 -5.97
C LEU A 783 -42.46 11.40 -5.91
N ASP A 784 -43.75 11.30 -5.55
CA ASP A 784 -44.43 10.01 -5.38
C ASP A 784 -44.48 9.18 -6.65
N SER A 785 -44.75 9.81 -7.79
CA SER A 785 -44.75 9.14 -9.10
C SER A 785 -43.36 8.62 -9.45
N LEU A 786 -42.33 9.44 -9.24
CA LEU A 786 -40.94 9.08 -9.50
C LEU A 786 -40.48 7.94 -8.58
N LYS A 787 -40.83 8.00 -7.29
CA LYS A 787 -40.54 6.94 -6.30
C LYS A 787 -41.19 5.62 -6.70
N ARG A 788 -42.46 5.63 -7.13
CA ARG A 788 -43.14 4.43 -7.65
C ARG A 788 -42.44 3.87 -8.87
N ASN A 789 -42.06 4.72 -9.83
CA ASN A 789 -41.39 4.29 -11.06
C ASN A 789 -39.99 3.70 -10.78
N LEU A 790 -39.14 4.42 -10.06
CA LEU A 790 -37.75 4.02 -9.82
C LEU A 790 -37.60 2.79 -8.90
N THR A 791 -38.65 2.43 -8.17
CA THR A 791 -38.71 1.20 -7.36
C THR A 791 -39.49 0.06 -8.02
N ALA A 792 -40.12 0.29 -9.18
CA ALA A 792 -40.90 -0.73 -9.88
C ALA A 792 -40.02 -1.71 -10.66
N GLU A 793 -40.38 -3.00 -10.59
CA GLU A 793 -39.75 -4.06 -11.39
C GLU A 793 -39.95 -3.84 -12.90
N SER A 794 -41.13 -3.39 -13.30
CA SER A 794 -41.49 -3.15 -14.70
C SER A 794 -40.61 -2.07 -15.33
N TYR A 795 -40.33 -0.99 -14.60
CA TYR A 795 -39.48 0.09 -15.08
C TYR A 795 -38.01 -0.32 -15.12
N ALA A 796 -37.52 -1.07 -14.12
CA ALA A 796 -36.18 -1.64 -14.15
C ALA A 796 -35.98 -2.56 -15.37
N GLU A 797 -36.99 -3.37 -15.72
CA GLU A 797 -36.98 -4.22 -16.91
C GLU A 797 -37.03 -3.42 -18.22
N GLU A 798 -37.81 -2.32 -18.28
CA GLU A 798 -37.81 -1.41 -19.42
C GLU A 798 -36.41 -0.83 -19.68
N ILE A 799 -35.73 -0.40 -18.63
CA ILE A 799 -34.40 0.21 -18.71
C ILE A 799 -33.35 -0.85 -19.04
N ARG A 800 -33.45 -2.06 -18.47
CA ARG A 800 -32.62 -3.21 -18.87
C ARG A 800 -32.68 -3.46 -20.38
N LEU A 801 -33.86 -3.39 -20.99
CA LEU A 801 -34.04 -3.59 -22.42
C LEU A 801 -33.39 -2.47 -23.27
N LYS A 802 -33.28 -1.25 -22.72
CA LYS A 802 -32.60 -0.12 -23.37
C LYS A 802 -31.07 -0.19 -23.25
N ILE A 803 -30.54 -0.80 -22.18
CA ILE A 803 -29.09 -1.00 -22.02
C ILE A 803 -28.60 -2.08 -22.99
N LYS A 804 -27.60 -1.73 -23.81
CA LYS A 804 -27.00 -2.61 -24.83
C LYS A 804 -25.51 -2.80 -24.58
N ASP A 805 -24.97 -3.91 -25.09
CA ASP A 805 -23.55 -4.24 -25.00
C ASP A 805 -22.68 -3.35 -25.92
N LYS A 806 -23.27 -2.74 -26.95
CA LYS A 806 -22.61 -1.79 -27.87
C LYS A 806 -23.59 -0.69 -28.30
N TRP A 807 -23.23 0.56 -28.07
CA TRP A 807 -23.99 1.77 -28.47
C TRP A 807 -23.03 2.90 -28.86
N THR A 808 -23.44 3.81 -29.75
CA THR A 808 -22.60 4.89 -30.34
C THR A 808 -23.23 6.28 -30.18
N SER A 809 -23.92 6.58 -29.06
CA SER A 809 -24.55 7.89 -28.84
C SER A 809 -24.22 8.45 -27.45
N ASN A 810 -23.52 9.60 -27.45
CA ASN A 810 -22.96 10.26 -26.26
C ASN A 810 -23.72 11.53 -25.82
N ASN A 811 -24.99 11.70 -26.18
CA ASN A 811 -25.75 12.93 -25.88
C ASN A 811 -26.61 12.78 -24.59
N PRO A 812 -26.48 13.64 -23.55
CA PRO A 812 -27.33 13.62 -22.36
C PRO A 812 -28.83 13.70 -22.65
N LYS A 813 -29.22 14.40 -23.72
CA LYS A 813 -30.61 14.48 -24.17
C LYS A 813 -31.20 13.11 -24.49
N PHE A 814 -30.36 12.14 -24.90
CA PHE A 814 -30.79 10.76 -25.11
C PHE A 814 -31.28 10.10 -23.82
N TYR A 815 -30.59 10.37 -22.71
CA TYR A 815 -30.97 9.86 -21.39
C TYR A 815 -32.05 10.73 -20.72
N GLY A 816 -32.46 11.84 -21.35
CA GLY A 816 -33.49 12.75 -20.83
C GLY A 816 -32.99 13.89 -19.94
N ALA A 817 -31.67 14.04 -19.74
CA ALA A 817 -31.12 15.07 -18.85
C ALA A 817 -30.82 16.39 -19.57
N VAL A 818 -31.20 17.52 -18.95
CA VAL A 818 -31.06 18.88 -19.52
C VAL A 818 -30.11 19.76 -18.71
N THR A 819 -29.90 19.48 -17.42
CA THR A 819 -29.05 20.28 -16.52
C THR A 819 -28.29 19.37 -15.55
N ALA A 820 -27.18 19.88 -14.98
CA ALA A 820 -26.48 19.19 -13.89
C ALA A 820 -26.88 19.83 -12.56
N THR A 821 -27.56 19.10 -11.68
CA THR A 821 -27.87 19.56 -10.33
C THR A 821 -26.93 18.90 -9.31
N PRO A 822 -26.18 19.68 -8.50
CA PRO A 822 -25.43 19.15 -7.38
C PRO A 822 -26.38 18.91 -6.20
N THR A 823 -27.06 17.76 -6.18
CA THR A 823 -27.77 17.31 -4.96
C THR A 823 -26.81 16.60 -4.01
N ASP A 824 -26.99 16.74 -2.69
CA ASP A 824 -26.19 15.97 -1.74
C ASP A 824 -26.39 14.46 -2.01
N SER A 825 -25.29 13.73 -2.07
CA SER A 825 -25.26 12.33 -2.52
C SER A 825 -25.24 11.34 -1.36
N GLY A 826 -25.48 11.83 -0.13
CA GLY A 826 -25.58 11.02 1.08
C GLY A 826 -26.41 9.77 0.83
N THR A 827 -25.74 8.62 0.91
CA THR A 827 -26.36 7.31 0.68
C THR A 827 -25.80 6.31 1.68
N ALA A 828 -26.70 5.75 2.48
CA ALA A 828 -26.46 4.60 3.33
C ALA A 828 -27.40 3.48 2.91
N HIS A 829 -26.96 2.24 3.08
CA HIS A 829 -27.65 1.04 2.65
C HIS A 829 -27.53 -0.06 3.70
N VAL A 830 -28.66 -0.70 3.99
CA VAL A 830 -28.75 -1.89 4.86
C VAL A 830 -29.47 -3.00 4.10
N SER A 831 -28.89 -4.19 4.05
CA SER A 831 -29.52 -5.39 3.51
C SER A 831 -29.88 -6.33 4.64
N VAL A 832 -31.10 -6.84 4.61
CA VAL A 832 -31.68 -7.75 5.61
C VAL A 832 -32.20 -8.98 4.89
N ASP A 833 -31.93 -10.18 5.40
CA ASP A 833 -32.49 -11.40 4.83
C ASP A 833 -33.95 -11.64 5.24
N ASP A 834 -34.56 -12.71 4.72
CA ASP A 834 -35.95 -13.06 5.01
C ASP A 834 -36.20 -13.46 6.49
N LYS A 835 -35.15 -13.68 7.29
CA LYS A 835 -35.26 -13.93 8.75
C LYS A 835 -35.18 -12.63 9.57
N GLY A 836 -34.96 -11.49 8.93
CA GLY A 836 -34.75 -10.22 9.61
C GLY A 836 -33.31 -9.97 10.04
N GLU A 837 -32.35 -10.81 9.61
CA GLU A 837 -30.94 -10.65 9.98
C GLU A 837 -30.21 -9.70 9.02
N VAL A 838 -29.47 -8.74 9.57
CA VAL A 838 -28.65 -7.80 8.79
C VAL A 838 -27.47 -8.53 8.17
N GLN A 839 -27.34 -8.44 6.85
CA GLN A 839 -26.32 -9.09 6.04
C GLN A 839 -25.23 -8.14 5.54
N LEU A 840 -25.59 -6.89 5.21
CA LEU A 840 -24.66 -5.89 4.67
C LEU A 840 -25.07 -4.47 5.10
N VAL A 841 -24.13 -3.69 5.61
CA VAL A 841 -24.27 -2.26 5.91
C VAL A 841 -23.17 -1.53 5.15
N VAL A 842 -23.51 -0.50 4.37
CA VAL A 842 -22.52 0.23 3.57
C VAL A 842 -22.93 1.68 3.34
N GLY A 843 -21.94 2.57 3.41
CA GLY A 843 -22.07 3.99 3.10
C GLY A 843 -20.76 4.55 2.57
N ALA A 844 -20.75 5.79 2.09
CA ALA A 844 -19.54 6.41 1.57
C ALA A 844 -19.53 7.93 1.73
N ALA A 845 -18.32 8.51 1.60
CA ALA A 845 -18.08 9.94 1.43
C ALA A 845 -17.45 10.22 0.05
N GLY A 846 -17.51 11.47 -0.43
CA GLY A 846 -16.87 11.87 -1.70
C GLY A 846 -17.80 12.53 -2.73
N GLY A 847 -18.86 13.19 -2.27
CA GLY A 847 -19.78 13.95 -3.12
C GLY A 847 -20.52 13.07 -4.11
N THR A 848 -20.60 13.51 -5.38
CA THR A 848 -21.39 12.84 -6.42
C THR A 848 -20.99 11.39 -6.70
N LYS A 849 -19.80 10.95 -6.24
CA LYS A 849 -19.26 9.59 -6.40
C LYS A 849 -19.74 8.59 -5.34
N ILE A 850 -20.48 9.05 -4.33
CA ILE A 850 -20.98 8.20 -3.22
C ILE A 850 -21.87 7.08 -3.77
N THR A 851 -22.92 7.42 -4.52
CA THR A 851 -23.92 6.46 -5.00
C THR A 851 -23.30 5.35 -5.85
N THR A 852 -22.45 5.69 -6.82
CA THR A 852 -21.75 4.69 -7.65
C THR A 852 -20.75 3.86 -6.86
N GLY A 853 -20.07 4.45 -5.85
CA GLY A 853 -19.14 3.72 -5.00
C GLY A 853 -19.83 2.69 -4.10
N VAL A 854 -20.96 3.09 -3.50
CA VAL A 854 -21.81 2.19 -2.71
C VAL A 854 -22.40 1.10 -3.59
N ALA A 855 -22.95 1.44 -4.75
CA ALA A 855 -23.50 0.46 -5.69
C ALA A 855 -22.46 -0.60 -6.09
N LEU A 856 -21.26 -0.17 -6.52
CA LEU A 856 -20.18 -1.09 -6.89
C LEU A 856 -19.80 -2.03 -5.74
N THR A 857 -19.69 -1.51 -4.52
CA THR A 857 -19.35 -2.31 -3.35
C THR A 857 -20.41 -3.39 -3.09
N ILE A 858 -21.69 -3.01 -3.17
CA ILE A 858 -22.82 -3.95 -3.03
C ILE A 858 -22.77 -5.01 -4.12
N ILE A 859 -22.60 -4.63 -5.38
CA ILE A 859 -22.58 -5.55 -6.53
C ILE A 859 -21.43 -6.55 -6.41
N LEU A 860 -20.23 -6.08 -6.06
CA LEU A 860 -19.07 -6.95 -5.94
C LEU A 860 -19.23 -7.95 -4.78
N ASN A 861 -19.72 -7.49 -3.62
CA ASN A 861 -19.94 -8.36 -2.47
C ASN A 861 -21.13 -9.31 -2.68
N LEU A 862 -22.29 -8.83 -3.14
CA LEU A 862 -23.48 -9.67 -3.30
C LEU A 862 -23.41 -10.61 -4.50
N TRP A 863 -22.93 -10.14 -5.66
CA TRP A 863 -23.12 -10.86 -6.93
C TRP A 863 -21.83 -11.37 -7.56
N ARG A 864 -20.66 -10.90 -7.10
CA ARG A 864 -19.35 -11.36 -7.63
C ARG A 864 -18.54 -12.17 -6.62
N GLY A 865 -19.10 -12.46 -5.45
CA GLY A 865 -18.45 -13.30 -4.44
C GLY A 865 -17.25 -12.64 -3.75
N HIS A 866 -17.04 -11.33 -3.93
CA HIS A 866 -15.94 -10.64 -3.26
C HIS A 866 -16.22 -10.58 -1.75
N THR A 867 -15.18 -10.75 -0.94
CA THR A 867 -15.22 -10.34 0.47
C THR A 867 -15.45 -8.83 0.57
N ILE A 868 -15.88 -8.33 1.74
CA ILE A 868 -16.11 -6.88 1.89
C ILE A 868 -14.84 -6.06 1.69
N LYS A 869 -13.68 -6.64 2.02
CA LYS A 869 -12.37 -6.04 1.78
C LYS A 869 -12.10 -5.88 0.28
N GLU A 870 -12.24 -6.95 -0.48
CA GLU A 870 -12.05 -6.91 -1.94
C GLU A 870 -13.04 -5.98 -2.64
N ALA A 871 -14.29 -5.93 -2.18
CA ALA A 871 -15.31 -5.06 -2.74
C ALA A 871 -15.02 -3.56 -2.50
N VAL A 872 -14.61 -3.20 -1.28
CA VAL A 872 -14.25 -1.81 -0.93
C VAL A 872 -12.92 -1.40 -1.59
N ASP A 873 -11.93 -2.28 -1.62
CA ASP A 873 -10.60 -1.95 -2.17
C ASP A 873 -10.59 -1.93 -3.71
N ALA A 874 -11.58 -2.55 -4.36
CA ALA A 874 -11.71 -2.62 -5.81
C ALA A 874 -11.62 -1.23 -6.46
N ARG A 875 -10.94 -1.16 -7.61
CA ARG A 875 -10.87 0.04 -8.44
C ARG A 875 -12.25 0.35 -9.00
N ARG A 876 -12.55 1.65 -9.16
CA ARG A 876 -13.89 2.11 -9.51
C ARG A 876 -13.93 2.91 -10.80
N LEU A 877 -15.08 2.81 -11.46
CA LEU A 877 -15.53 3.73 -12.49
C LEU A 877 -16.68 4.57 -11.94
N HIS A 878 -16.78 5.81 -12.38
CA HIS A 878 -17.87 6.71 -12.04
C HIS A 878 -18.36 7.42 -13.29
N HIS A 879 -19.68 7.51 -13.42
CA HIS A 879 -20.33 8.35 -14.42
C HIS A 879 -21.56 8.99 -13.78
N GLN A 880 -21.67 10.31 -13.88
CA GLN A 880 -22.79 11.08 -13.32
C GLN A 880 -23.65 11.76 -14.40
N LEU A 881 -23.55 11.24 -15.62
CA LEU A 881 -24.19 11.73 -16.85
C LEU A 881 -23.64 13.08 -17.34
N LEU A 882 -23.64 14.12 -16.52
CA LEU A 882 -23.13 15.45 -16.87
C LEU A 882 -21.92 15.86 -15.98
N PRO A 883 -20.76 16.24 -16.57
CA PRO A 883 -20.44 16.16 -18.00
C PRO A 883 -20.41 14.70 -18.50
N MET A 884 -20.62 14.51 -19.82
CA MET A 884 -20.55 13.18 -20.48
C MET A 884 -19.12 12.66 -20.50
N ARG A 885 -18.72 12.13 -19.35
CA ARG A 885 -17.35 11.75 -19.05
C ARG A 885 -17.39 10.57 -18.09
N LEU A 886 -16.75 9.49 -18.52
CA LEU A 886 -16.45 8.35 -17.66
C LEU A 886 -15.18 8.67 -16.89
N GLU A 887 -15.27 8.71 -15.57
CA GLU A 887 -14.12 8.91 -14.69
C GLU A 887 -13.66 7.57 -14.13
N ALA A 888 -12.41 7.22 -14.38
CA ALA A 888 -11.77 6.00 -13.90
C ALA A 888 -10.74 6.31 -12.80
N GLU A 889 -10.54 5.36 -11.90
CA GLU A 889 -9.38 5.42 -11.01
C GLU A 889 -8.06 5.22 -11.75
N PRO A 890 -6.96 5.85 -11.28
CA PRO A 890 -5.63 5.51 -11.76
C PRO A 890 -5.38 4.00 -11.63
N LYS A 891 -4.79 3.41 -12.67
CA LYS A 891 -4.49 1.97 -12.77
C LYS A 891 -5.73 1.06 -12.78
N PHE A 892 -6.88 1.57 -13.22
CA PHE A 892 -7.99 0.71 -13.62
C PHE A 892 -7.57 -0.16 -14.81
N ASP A 893 -8.19 -1.33 -14.96
CA ASP A 893 -7.85 -2.33 -15.97
C ASP A 893 -7.88 -1.75 -17.40
N GLU A 894 -6.73 -1.74 -18.07
CA GLU A 894 -6.53 -1.08 -19.36
C GLU A 894 -7.33 -1.73 -20.49
N GLN A 895 -7.49 -3.06 -20.48
CA GLN A 895 -8.29 -3.77 -21.49
C GLN A 895 -9.76 -3.36 -21.40
N ILE A 896 -10.27 -3.21 -20.17
CA ILE A 896 -11.64 -2.71 -19.96
C ILE A 896 -11.75 -1.25 -20.41
N LEU A 897 -10.77 -0.40 -20.10
CA LEU A 897 -10.82 1.00 -20.53
C LEU A 897 -10.73 1.14 -22.05
N GLU A 898 -9.90 0.35 -22.73
CA GLU A 898 -9.81 0.30 -24.19
C GLU A 898 -11.12 -0.20 -24.82
N PHE A 899 -11.71 -1.24 -24.24
CA PHE A 899 -13.03 -1.70 -24.66
C PHE A 899 -14.08 -0.60 -24.53
N LEU A 900 -14.16 0.09 -23.38
CA LEU A 900 -15.11 1.18 -23.17
C LEU A 900 -14.84 2.37 -24.11
N LYS A 901 -13.57 2.69 -24.40
CA LYS A 901 -13.21 3.70 -25.42
C LYS A 901 -13.64 3.26 -26.83
N SER A 902 -13.55 1.97 -27.15
CA SER A 902 -14.03 1.43 -28.44
C SER A 902 -15.56 1.53 -28.59
N LEU A 903 -16.26 1.68 -27.46
CA LEU A 903 -17.69 2.00 -27.38
C LEU A 903 -17.93 3.51 -27.24
N GLU A 904 -16.93 4.33 -27.57
CA GLU A 904 -16.96 5.80 -27.57
C GLU A 904 -17.10 6.47 -26.18
N HIS A 905 -16.90 5.76 -25.06
CA HIS A 905 -16.89 6.44 -23.76
C HIS A 905 -15.72 7.43 -23.67
N ASN A 906 -16.04 8.66 -23.27
CA ASN A 906 -15.05 9.69 -22.98
C ASN A 906 -14.39 9.42 -21.62
N VAL A 907 -13.35 8.58 -21.62
CA VAL A 907 -12.62 8.17 -20.41
C VAL A 907 -11.64 9.25 -19.96
N SER A 908 -11.70 9.57 -18.68
CA SER A 908 -10.78 10.44 -17.95
C SER A 908 -10.41 9.79 -16.62
N PHE A 909 -9.40 10.32 -15.92
CA PHE A 909 -8.99 9.82 -14.62
C PHE A 909 -9.32 10.82 -13.51
N TYR A 910 -9.58 10.33 -12.29
CA TYR A 910 -9.83 11.19 -11.14
C TYR A 910 -8.70 12.21 -10.89
N GLY A 911 -9.09 13.47 -10.65
CA GLY A 911 -8.19 14.53 -10.17
C GLY A 911 -8.06 14.62 -8.64
N GLY A 912 -8.47 13.58 -7.90
CA GLY A 912 -8.51 13.54 -6.42
C GLY A 912 -8.84 12.13 -5.88
N LEU A 913 -9.16 12.00 -4.58
CA LEU A 913 -9.29 10.69 -3.88
C LEU A 913 -10.49 9.82 -4.31
N GLY A 914 -11.41 10.32 -5.14
CA GLY A 914 -12.64 9.60 -5.51
C GLY A 914 -13.68 9.59 -4.38
N SER A 915 -14.44 8.49 -4.25
CA SER A 915 -15.27 8.19 -3.07
C SER A 915 -14.55 7.26 -2.11
N ALA A 916 -14.84 7.38 -0.81
CA ALA A 916 -14.32 6.51 0.25
C ALA A 916 -15.48 5.78 0.92
N VAL A 917 -15.49 4.46 0.81
CA VAL A 917 -16.56 3.56 1.30
C VAL A 917 -16.22 3.02 2.70
N ALA A 918 -17.20 2.93 3.58
CA ALA A 918 -17.11 2.16 4.82
C ALA A 918 -18.23 1.11 4.83
N ALA A 919 -17.89 -0.14 5.14
CA ALA A 919 -18.85 -1.23 5.03
C ALA A 919 -18.62 -2.37 6.04
N ILE A 920 -19.72 -3.01 6.44
CA ILE A 920 -19.77 -4.21 7.29
C ILE A 920 -20.58 -5.27 6.57
N SER A 921 -20.07 -6.50 6.46
CA SER A 921 -20.76 -7.60 5.77
C SER A 921 -20.62 -8.93 6.51
N LYS A 922 -21.68 -9.73 6.49
CA LYS A 922 -21.70 -11.15 6.87
C LYS A 922 -21.66 -12.08 5.64
N ILE A 923 -21.50 -11.51 4.44
CA ILE A 923 -21.59 -12.22 3.16
C ILE A 923 -20.19 -12.56 2.65
N ASN A 924 -20.02 -13.77 2.11
CA ASN A 924 -18.75 -14.34 1.60
C ASN A 924 -17.63 -14.46 2.65
N HIS A 925 -17.97 -14.48 3.94
CA HIS A 925 -17.02 -14.74 5.03
C HIS A 925 -17.75 -15.34 6.25
N PRO A 926 -17.13 -16.27 7.01
CA PRO A 926 -17.69 -16.71 8.29
C PRO A 926 -17.64 -15.58 9.32
N GLY A 927 -18.79 -15.13 9.82
CA GLY A 927 -18.89 -14.07 10.85
C GLY A 927 -19.04 -12.66 10.27
N VAL A 928 -18.75 -11.64 11.09
CA VAL A 928 -18.90 -10.23 10.72
C VAL A 928 -17.56 -9.67 10.28
N THR A 929 -17.51 -9.09 9.08
CA THR A 929 -16.31 -8.41 8.55
C THR A 929 -16.60 -6.93 8.34
N ALA A 930 -15.62 -6.07 8.63
CA ALA A 930 -15.70 -4.63 8.39
C ALA A 930 -14.49 -4.16 7.57
N ASN A 931 -14.69 -3.20 6.67
CA ASN A 931 -13.59 -2.53 5.96
C ASN A 931 -13.86 -1.03 5.81
N SER A 932 -12.78 -0.24 5.82
CA SER A 932 -12.79 1.17 5.51
C SER A 932 -11.84 1.44 4.34
N ASP A 933 -12.27 2.28 3.41
CA ASP A 933 -11.60 2.49 2.14
C ASP A 933 -10.29 3.25 2.28
N TYR A 934 -9.18 2.63 1.87
CA TYR A 934 -7.83 3.19 1.92
C TYR A 934 -7.66 4.54 1.20
N ARG A 935 -8.59 4.92 0.31
CA ARG A 935 -8.60 6.22 -0.37
C ARG A 935 -8.81 7.39 0.58
N ARG A 936 -9.35 7.13 1.77
CA ARG A 936 -9.33 8.06 2.89
C ARG A 936 -8.70 7.32 4.07
N ILE A 937 -7.94 8.01 4.92
CA ILE A 937 -7.48 7.38 6.16
C ILE A 937 -8.72 7.10 7.00
N GLY A 938 -9.07 5.82 7.12
CA GLY A 938 -10.21 5.31 7.88
C GLY A 938 -9.81 4.04 8.63
N SER A 939 -10.68 3.56 9.51
CA SER A 939 -10.38 2.42 10.38
C SER A 939 -11.58 1.51 10.55
N VAL A 940 -11.32 0.38 11.22
CA VAL A 940 -12.32 -0.60 11.61
C VAL A 940 -12.05 -1.06 13.04
N ALA A 941 -13.13 -1.31 13.78
CA ALA A 941 -13.10 -1.89 15.11
C ALA A 941 -14.31 -2.84 15.27
N GLY A 942 -14.16 -3.85 16.11
CA GLY A 942 -15.19 -4.85 16.40
C GLY A 942 -14.75 -5.76 17.56
N PHE A 943 -15.65 -6.61 18.03
CA PHE A 943 -15.42 -7.61 19.08
C PHE A 943 -15.99 -8.98 18.68
#